data_AF-A0A7T8KKM5-F1
#
_entry.id   AF-A0A7T8KKM5-F1
#
_cell.length_a   1.000
_cell.length_b   1.000
_cell.length_c   1.000
_cell.angle_alpha   90.00
_cell.angle_beta   90.00
_cell.angle_gamma   90.00
#
_symmetry.space_group_name_H-M   'P 1'
#
loop_
_entity.id
_entity.type
_entity.pdbx_description
1 polymer ?
#
loop_
_entity_poly.entity_id
_entity_poly.type
_entity_poly.pdbx_seq_one_letter_code
_entity_poly.pdbx_strand_id
1 'polypeptide(L)'
;MPHAFRFPIIIYLTSVYWLEFLRLKMVTDVSSFNKLFDYLEDKAIQVDKNGIYECISSIVTKLFSEYCQAMADKSKTKSRDRNLETIAVILLIEFNNPNRNIRKRSDVKAVLFGMLNALQQLKSCIHNEDNQEVEIGRMKRRVILMDTHAEREEILRDFAQRIKHGPRNRSVPPPGVHHTVTQNNYYNHAGVSLASECIQSLSSGLERTGNLRSTPINSTAKIDASLFLSAMTKRLSNTSSVSALLSSNGQRGPVIESFFQELRESALLAATASSDSVERGKKGFHNAMWKMTASLILIKPAIDDGLLFEITRAPLKLFEEESMKTIVECWNWLLSARPDMEMPFLQEMIAAWHSAQHANLGLFSKDDLHASSPLAPDEKMKKEVKPYRPNVAPHDIWIRFIQERIEIAKYCNRDQITMFTLMLQRSLAIKVGSSESLMTRHCSTAGTRFRLLTCGMSLLQGDVLPKSLAKNVLRQRIYSVALDYFCSEKKYPTQSGVELSEDIQIMLKFWSIMHADKKYIKSHMVGDLDGLVSERLHGGSIALNSSVSNFNSTHNFDNKSISSEFGRSSTMGPNNMGGWMNTVPLSNGGNTNTLTKRSVSRQQQRHFLAHNDSLVKDYTKKRWLILSLLSVEIETLVTNQNPLIETREALSGLLTHRDYGSTAVGNVGRQYEDAMKFLDDVRNRTTDKAWKEHARNAWDVSTALAVFLPNRFKSLVLENEVTILVQAHPTEVCHLDKALDFFLTKDSLENDSSLLPYVLSWKRCSPVKALSLLCPRTIPTHPLTAQYAVRVLSSYPSEAVLFYIPQLVQATRWDDLGFVKEFIKTISKKSNLVAHQLIWNMETNMFTDEEGLEKDPEMYERLVPLRQAIENGLSGAAKKFYTREFDFFKKVTQVSGKIKEYPKGQQRKTACVKALQEIVLQHGCYLPSNPEALVLDIDRTSGTPMQSAAKAPYLARFKVRRLGINQLEEKGIEYSEKEDESVIANNDHSDEYWQAAIFKVGDDCRQDMLALQVIELFQYIFRQAGLDLFLFPYKVVATSPGVSNIR
;
A
#
# COMPACT_ATOMS: atom_id res chain seq x y z
N MET A 1 -47.83 -17.52 -36.92
CA MET A 1 -48.15 -18.07 -38.26
C MET A 1 -48.75 -19.48 -38.11
N PRO A 2 -50.07 -19.68 -37.90
CA PRO A 2 -50.63 -21.04 -37.77
C PRO A 2 -51.56 -21.50 -38.91
N HIS A 3 -51.63 -20.83 -40.07
CA HIS A 3 -52.57 -21.23 -41.14
C HIS A 3 -51.94 -21.78 -42.44
N ALA A 4 -50.65 -22.12 -42.47
CA ALA A 4 -49.98 -22.61 -43.69
C ALA A 4 -49.50 -24.07 -43.68
N PHE A 5 -49.50 -24.76 -42.52
CA PHE A 5 -48.86 -26.08 -42.39
C PHE A 5 -49.89 -27.20 -42.19
N ARG A 6 -49.74 -28.30 -42.96
CA ARG A 6 -50.54 -29.53 -42.78
C ARG A 6 -50.20 -30.18 -41.43
N PHE A 7 -51.19 -30.78 -40.77
CA PHE A 7 -51.08 -31.40 -39.44
C PHE A 7 -49.84 -32.33 -39.26
N PRO A 8 -49.45 -33.19 -40.22
CA PRO A 8 -48.24 -34.02 -40.09
C PRO A 8 -46.94 -33.21 -39.97
N ILE A 9 -46.84 -32.06 -40.63
CA ILE A 9 -45.66 -31.19 -40.61
C ILE A 9 -45.52 -30.53 -39.22
N ILE A 10 -46.64 -30.15 -38.60
CA ILE A 10 -46.65 -29.59 -37.24
C ILE A 10 -46.20 -30.63 -36.21
N ILE A 11 -46.67 -31.87 -36.32
CA ILE A 11 -46.23 -32.97 -35.45
C ILE A 11 -44.72 -33.22 -35.61
N TYR A 12 -44.22 -33.26 -36.84
CA TYR A 12 -42.80 -33.44 -37.11
C TYR A 12 -41.96 -32.33 -36.47
N LEU A 13 -42.28 -31.05 -36.73
CA LEU A 13 -41.55 -29.90 -36.18
C LEU A 13 -41.58 -29.88 -34.63
N THR A 14 -42.73 -30.21 -34.04
CA THR A 14 -42.89 -30.27 -32.58
C THR A 14 -42.07 -31.42 -31.98
N SER A 15 -42.03 -32.57 -32.65
CA SER A 15 -41.24 -33.73 -32.22
C SER A 15 -39.75 -33.44 -32.29
N VAL A 16 -39.28 -32.79 -33.37
CA VAL A 16 -37.88 -32.36 -33.52
C VAL A 16 -37.48 -31.39 -32.39
N TYR A 17 -38.34 -30.40 -32.09
CA TYR A 17 -38.07 -29.45 -31.00
C TYR A 17 -37.93 -30.15 -29.65
N TRP A 18 -38.89 -30.99 -29.24
CA TRP A 18 -38.85 -31.62 -27.92
C TRP A 18 -37.75 -32.66 -27.78
N LEU A 19 -37.46 -33.42 -28.84
CA LEU A 19 -36.41 -34.44 -28.83
C LEU A 19 -35.02 -33.80 -28.71
N GLU A 20 -34.74 -32.76 -29.48
CA GLU A 20 -33.46 -32.05 -29.39
C GLU A 20 -33.36 -31.19 -28.12
N PHE A 21 -34.46 -30.61 -27.66
CA PHE A 21 -34.49 -29.92 -26.35
C PHE A 21 -34.09 -30.85 -25.20
N LEU A 22 -34.64 -32.07 -25.15
CA LEU A 22 -34.30 -33.06 -24.14
C LEU A 22 -32.85 -33.55 -24.28
N ARG A 23 -32.38 -33.79 -25.51
CA ARG A 23 -30.97 -34.17 -25.77
C ARG A 23 -30.00 -33.11 -25.28
N LEU A 24 -30.24 -31.84 -25.60
CA LEU A 24 -29.37 -30.72 -25.19
C LEU A 24 -29.39 -30.49 -23.67
N LYS A 25 -30.52 -30.74 -23.01
CA LYS A 25 -30.66 -30.57 -21.56
C LYS A 25 -30.05 -31.72 -20.76
N MET A 26 -30.17 -32.96 -21.24
CA MET A 26 -29.78 -34.16 -20.48
C MET A 26 -28.43 -34.76 -20.88
N VAL A 27 -28.01 -34.65 -22.14
CA VAL A 27 -26.78 -35.29 -22.64
C VAL A 27 -25.64 -34.27 -22.74
N THR A 28 -24.50 -34.60 -22.14
CA THR A 28 -23.31 -33.74 -22.05
C THR A 28 -22.32 -33.87 -23.22
N ASP A 29 -22.64 -34.70 -24.21
CA ASP A 29 -21.76 -35.00 -25.34
C ASP A 29 -21.85 -33.92 -26.43
N VAL A 30 -20.70 -33.51 -26.95
CA VAL A 30 -20.52 -32.54 -28.04
C VAL A 30 -21.21 -33.03 -29.32
N SER A 31 -21.32 -34.35 -29.50
CA SER A 31 -21.99 -34.97 -30.65
C SER A 31 -23.47 -34.58 -30.78
N SER A 32 -24.15 -34.29 -29.66
CA SER A 32 -25.56 -33.85 -29.67
C SER A 32 -25.73 -32.45 -30.24
N PHE A 33 -24.72 -31.58 -30.08
CA PHE A 33 -24.75 -30.23 -30.65
C PHE A 33 -24.58 -30.25 -32.18
N ASN A 34 -23.80 -31.20 -32.71
CA ASN A 34 -23.61 -31.36 -34.16
C ASN A 34 -24.93 -31.68 -34.89
N LYS A 35 -25.82 -32.44 -34.26
CA LYS A 35 -27.12 -32.83 -34.85
C LYS A 35 -28.01 -31.63 -35.21
N LEU A 36 -27.85 -30.49 -34.55
CA LEU A 36 -28.57 -29.25 -34.89
C LEU A 36 -28.20 -28.73 -36.28
N PHE A 37 -26.95 -28.94 -36.70
CA PHE A 37 -26.47 -28.55 -38.02
C PHE A 37 -26.80 -29.58 -39.08
N ASP A 38 -26.84 -30.88 -38.73
CA ASP A 38 -27.28 -31.94 -39.65
C ASP A 38 -28.68 -31.64 -40.24
N TYR A 39 -29.61 -31.11 -39.42
CA TYR A 39 -30.94 -30.67 -39.89
C TYR A 39 -30.89 -29.46 -40.85
N LEU A 40 -29.90 -28.59 -40.72
CA LEU A 40 -29.72 -27.42 -41.57
C LEU A 40 -28.97 -27.76 -42.86
N GLU A 41 -28.11 -28.79 -42.84
CA GLU A 41 -27.33 -29.29 -43.97
C GLU A 41 -28.12 -30.26 -44.88
N ASP A 42 -29.24 -30.81 -44.40
CA ASP A 42 -30.09 -31.74 -45.17
C ASP A 42 -30.67 -31.09 -46.45
N LYS A 43 -30.27 -31.63 -47.60
CA LYS A 43 -30.71 -31.18 -48.93
C LYS A 43 -32.22 -31.28 -49.13
N ALA A 44 -32.90 -32.27 -48.54
CA ALA A 44 -34.34 -32.42 -48.66
C ALA A 44 -35.10 -31.31 -47.92
N ILE A 45 -34.55 -30.84 -46.79
CA ILE A 45 -35.12 -29.75 -45.98
C ILE A 45 -34.81 -28.40 -46.63
N GLN A 46 -33.62 -28.23 -47.22
CA GLN A 46 -33.22 -26.98 -47.90
C GLN A 46 -34.04 -26.66 -49.16
N VAL A 47 -34.47 -27.69 -49.90
CA VAL A 47 -35.21 -27.53 -51.18
C VAL A 47 -36.74 -27.51 -50.96
N ASP A 48 -37.20 -27.63 -49.72
CA ASP A 48 -38.63 -27.69 -49.40
C ASP A 48 -39.39 -26.40 -49.77
N LYS A 49 -40.52 -26.56 -50.47
CA LYS A 49 -41.40 -25.46 -50.90
C LYS A 49 -42.42 -25.05 -49.83
N ASN A 50 -42.55 -25.81 -48.73
CA ASN A 50 -43.53 -25.57 -47.68
C ASN A 50 -43.02 -24.66 -46.57
N GLY A 51 -41.78 -24.14 -46.65
CA GLY A 51 -41.20 -23.27 -45.62
C GLY A 51 -40.74 -24.02 -44.36
N ILE A 52 -40.54 -25.34 -44.44
CA ILE A 52 -40.06 -26.16 -43.32
C ILE A 52 -38.66 -25.69 -42.86
N TYR A 53 -37.80 -25.29 -43.80
CA TYR A 53 -36.47 -24.76 -43.50
C TYR A 53 -36.49 -23.54 -42.57
N GLU A 54 -37.44 -22.60 -42.75
CA GLU A 54 -37.57 -21.41 -41.90
C GLU A 54 -38.09 -21.75 -40.49
N CYS A 55 -38.92 -22.78 -40.37
CA CYS A 55 -39.42 -23.28 -39.10
C CYS A 55 -38.33 -24.01 -38.31
N ILE A 56 -37.61 -24.95 -38.95
CA ILE A 56 -36.47 -25.65 -38.35
C ILE A 56 -35.38 -24.66 -37.97
N SER A 57 -35.15 -23.67 -38.82
CA SER A 57 -34.28 -22.54 -38.54
C SER A 57 -34.58 -21.82 -37.22
N SER A 58 -35.86 -21.50 -37.01
CA SER A 58 -36.32 -20.80 -35.82
C SER A 58 -36.25 -21.70 -34.59
N ILE A 59 -36.54 -23.00 -34.77
CA ILE A 59 -36.38 -24.05 -33.74
C ILE A 59 -34.92 -24.15 -33.30
N VAL A 60 -33.96 -24.24 -34.22
CA VAL A 60 -32.53 -24.32 -33.90
C VAL A 60 -32.06 -23.06 -33.15
N THR A 61 -32.52 -21.88 -33.55
CA THR A 61 -32.20 -20.62 -32.84
C THR A 61 -32.71 -20.64 -31.40
N LYS A 62 -33.94 -21.12 -31.19
CA LYS A 62 -34.52 -21.25 -29.85
C LYS A 62 -33.78 -22.30 -29.01
N LEU A 63 -33.49 -23.47 -29.58
CA LEU A 63 -32.72 -24.54 -28.93
C LEU A 63 -31.31 -24.08 -28.54
N PHE A 64 -30.67 -23.26 -29.38
CA PHE A 64 -29.37 -22.66 -29.09
C PHE A 64 -29.44 -21.69 -27.89
N SER A 65 -30.48 -20.85 -27.82
CA SER A 65 -30.70 -19.96 -26.67
C SER A 65 -30.93 -20.75 -25.37
N GLU A 66 -31.76 -21.80 -25.42
CA GLU A 66 -32.02 -22.70 -24.29
C GLU A 66 -30.75 -23.45 -23.86
N TYR A 67 -29.93 -23.88 -24.82
CA TYR A 67 -28.62 -24.50 -24.55
C TYR A 67 -27.66 -23.52 -23.86
N CYS A 68 -27.60 -22.27 -24.32
CA CYS A 68 -26.77 -21.23 -23.70
C CYS A 68 -27.19 -20.98 -22.24
N GLN A 69 -28.50 -20.93 -21.98
CA GLN A 69 -29.03 -20.79 -20.63
C GLN A 69 -28.70 -22.01 -19.76
N ALA A 70 -28.91 -23.22 -20.26
CA ALA A 70 -28.56 -24.46 -19.56
C ALA A 70 -27.04 -24.57 -19.26
N MET A 71 -26.18 -24.07 -20.15
CA MET A 71 -24.72 -24.04 -19.92
C MET A 71 -24.29 -22.91 -18.98
N ALA A 72 -25.05 -21.81 -18.91
CA ALA A 72 -24.84 -20.74 -17.94
C ALA A 72 -25.15 -21.19 -16.50
N ASP A 73 -26.19 -22.00 -16.32
CA ASP A 73 -26.61 -22.53 -15.02
C ASP A 73 -25.73 -23.68 -14.52
N LYS A 74 -25.02 -24.38 -15.41
CA LYS A 74 -24.05 -25.44 -15.05
C LYS A 74 -22.85 -24.88 -14.29
N SER A 75 -22.29 -25.69 -13.39
CA SER A 75 -21.09 -25.35 -12.63
C SER A 75 -19.89 -25.06 -13.55
N LYS A 76 -19.16 -23.99 -13.24
CA LYS A 76 -17.97 -23.52 -13.97
C LYS A 76 -16.79 -24.47 -13.73
N THR A 77 -16.74 -25.54 -14.50
CA THR A 77 -15.72 -26.60 -14.43
C THR A 77 -14.85 -26.61 -15.68
N LYS A 78 -13.61 -27.12 -15.57
CA LYS A 78 -12.70 -27.29 -16.73
C LYS A 78 -13.32 -28.15 -17.85
N SER A 79 -14.18 -29.12 -17.51
CA SER A 79 -14.89 -29.94 -18.51
C SER A 79 -15.94 -29.12 -19.28
N ARG A 80 -16.67 -28.25 -18.60
CA ARG A 80 -17.66 -27.36 -19.25
C ARG A 80 -16.97 -26.41 -20.21
N ASP A 81 -15.87 -25.81 -19.80
CA ASP A 81 -15.13 -24.86 -20.63
C ASP A 81 -14.52 -25.54 -21.87
N ARG A 82 -13.97 -26.77 -21.73
CA ARG A 82 -13.55 -27.58 -22.89
C ARG A 82 -14.71 -27.86 -23.87
N ASN A 83 -15.91 -28.14 -23.34
CA ASN A 83 -17.08 -28.33 -24.19
C ASN A 83 -17.48 -27.04 -24.91
N LEU A 84 -17.46 -25.89 -24.23
CA LEU A 84 -17.73 -24.59 -24.83
C LEU A 84 -16.66 -24.19 -25.86
N GLU A 85 -15.38 -24.46 -25.60
CA GLU A 85 -14.29 -24.28 -26.58
C GLU A 85 -14.52 -25.14 -27.82
N THR A 86 -14.90 -26.40 -27.63
CA THR A 86 -15.19 -27.32 -28.73
C THR A 86 -16.37 -26.83 -29.58
N ILE A 87 -17.43 -26.35 -28.94
CA ILE A 87 -18.60 -25.78 -29.61
C ILE A 87 -18.26 -24.47 -30.32
N ALA A 88 -17.46 -23.61 -29.71
CA ALA A 88 -16.98 -22.39 -30.34
C ALA A 88 -16.15 -22.70 -31.59
N VAL A 89 -15.28 -23.72 -31.55
CA VAL A 89 -14.55 -24.22 -32.72
C VAL A 89 -15.50 -24.77 -33.79
N ILE A 90 -16.54 -25.53 -33.41
CA ILE A 90 -17.56 -26.00 -34.35
C ILE A 90 -18.28 -24.83 -35.03
N LEU A 91 -18.67 -23.80 -34.29
CA LEU A 91 -19.33 -22.61 -34.84
C LEU A 91 -18.39 -21.84 -35.77
N LEU A 92 -17.08 -21.79 -35.47
CA LEU A 92 -16.08 -21.23 -36.37
C LEU A 92 -15.88 -22.05 -37.64
N ILE A 93 -16.04 -23.37 -37.60
CA ILE A 93 -16.01 -24.24 -38.77
C ILE A 93 -17.23 -23.98 -39.65
N GLU A 94 -18.43 -23.98 -39.04
CA GLU A 94 -19.70 -23.72 -39.75
C GLU A 94 -19.84 -22.30 -40.27
N PHE A 95 -19.00 -21.39 -39.82
CA PHE A 95 -18.89 -20.06 -40.39
C PHE A 95 -18.33 -20.09 -41.83
N ASN A 96 -17.49 -21.06 -42.16
CA ASN A 96 -16.90 -21.20 -43.49
C ASN A 96 -17.77 -22.01 -44.46
N ASN A 97 -19.02 -22.33 -44.09
CA ASN A 97 -19.94 -23.16 -44.87
C ASN A 97 -20.44 -22.42 -46.15
N PRO A 98 -20.57 -23.11 -47.31
CA PRO A 98 -21.10 -22.52 -48.55
C PRO A 98 -22.52 -21.95 -48.42
N ASN A 99 -23.33 -22.53 -47.54
CA ASN A 99 -24.69 -22.08 -47.37
C ASN A 99 -24.73 -20.76 -46.57
N ARG A 100 -25.08 -19.66 -47.25
CA ARG A 100 -25.22 -18.31 -46.67
C ARG A 100 -26.13 -18.28 -45.44
N ASN A 101 -27.16 -19.14 -45.37
CA ASN A 101 -28.07 -19.19 -44.24
C ASN A 101 -27.45 -19.87 -43.02
N ILE A 102 -26.60 -20.89 -43.22
CA ILE A 102 -25.85 -21.54 -42.14
C ILE A 102 -24.79 -20.57 -41.60
N ARG A 103 -24.03 -19.92 -42.50
CA ARG A 103 -23.02 -18.90 -42.16
C ARG A 103 -23.55 -17.76 -41.29
N LYS A 104 -24.75 -17.25 -41.60
CA LYS A 104 -25.39 -16.18 -40.80
C LYS A 104 -25.69 -16.60 -39.35
N ARG A 105 -25.81 -17.90 -39.09
CA ARG A 105 -26.27 -18.46 -37.81
C ARG A 105 -25.16 -19.11 -37.00
N SER A 106 -24.04 -19.43 -37.64
CA SER A 106 -22.77 -19.82 -37.02
C SER A 106 -21.85 -18.63 -36.69
N ASP A 107 -22.31 -17.39 -36.90
CA ASP A 107 -21.54 -16.17 -36.61
C ASP A 107 -21.29 -16.00 -35.10
N VAL A 108 -20.12 -16.42 -34.64
CA VAL A 108 -19.74 -16.39 -33.23
C VAL A 108 -18.38 -15.72 -33.02
N LYS A 109 -18.32 -14.84 -32.03
CA LYS A 109 -17.09 -14.18 -31.57
C LYS A 109 -16.47 -14.96 -30.40
N ALA A 110 -15.59 -15.92 -30.66
CA ALA A 110 -14.46 -16.30 -29.78
C ALA A 110 -13.85 -17.65 -30.17
N VAL A 111 -12.52 -17.70 -30.31
CA VAL A 111 -11.55 -18.68 -29.76
C VAL A 111 -10.27 -18.58 -30.61
N LEU A 112 -9.26 -17.85 -30.11
CA LEU A 112 -8.10 -17.41 -30.89
C LEU A 112 -7.24 -18.57 -31.45
N PHE A 113 -7.09 -19.66 -30.70
CA PHE A 113 -6.17 -20.75 -31.05
C PHE A 113 -6.72 -21.64 -32.17
N GLY A 114 -8.02 -21.97 -32.12
CA GLY A 114 -8.71 -22.68 -33.20
C GLY A 114 -8.75 -21.85 -34.48
N MET A 115 -8.95 -20.53 -34.36
CA MET A 115 -9.01 -19.60 -35.50
C MET A 115 -7.70 -19.52 -36.30
N LEU A 116 -6.54 -19.49 -35.64
CA LEU A 116 -5.24 -19.33 -36.33
C LEU A 116 -4.79 -20.60 -37.07
N ASN A 117 -5.04 -21.78 -36.49
CA ASN A 117 -4.76 -23.06 -37.15
C ASN A 117 -5.75 -23.34 -38.30
N ALA A 118 -7.03 -23.04 -38.10
CA ALA A 118 -8.04 -23.10 -39.16
C ALA A 118 -7.67 -22.17 -40.32
N LEU A 119 -7.24 -20.93 -40.04
CA LEU A 119 -6.80 -19.99 -41.07
C LEU A 119 -5.58 -20.50 -41.85
N GLN A 120 -4.61 -21.13 -41.17
CA GLN A 120 -3.44 -21.70 -41.84
C GLN A 120 -3.82 -22.87 -42.75
N GLN A 121 -4.68 -23.77 -42.28
CA GLN A 121 -5.15 -24.92 -43.05
C GLN A 121 -6.03 -24.49 -44.23
N LEU A 122 -6.90 -23.49 -44.06
CA LEU A 122 -7.68 -22.91 -45.13
C LEU A 122 -6.79 -22.25 -46.20
N LYS A 123 -5.74 -21.51 -45.80
CA LYS A 123 -4.77 -20.93 -46.75
C LYS A 123 -4.04 -22.01 -47.55
N SER A 124 -3.61 -23.10 -46.93
CA SER A 124 -2.96 -24.19 -47.69
C SER A 124 -3.88 -24.87 -48.69
N CYS A 125 -5.20 -24.80 -48.50
CA CYS A 125 -6.19 -25.40 -49.39
C CYS A 125 -6.66 -24.48 -50.52
N ILE A 126 -6.20 -23.22 -50.59
CA ILE A 126 -6.52 -22.31 -51.69
C ILE A 126 -5.94 -22.81 -53.02
N HIS A 127 -4.76 -23.43 -52.99
CA HIS A 127 -4.05 -23.88 -54.19
C HIS A 127 -4.34 -25.33 -54.60
N ASN A 128 -5.09 -26.09 -53.79
CA ASN A 128 -5.45 -27.48 -54.11
C ASN A 128 -6.85 -27.52 -54.74
N GLU A 129 -6.92 -27.83 -56.03
CA GLU A 129 -8.18 -27.90 -56.78
C GLU A 129 -8.98 -29.18 -56.46
N ASP A 130 -8.33 -30.25 -56.00
CA ASP A 130 -8.92 -31.59 -55.86
C ASP A 130 -9.62 -31.89 -54.52
N ASN A 131 -9.37 -31.12 -53.45
CA ASN A 131 -9.96 -31.38 -52.14
C ASN A 131 -11.18 -30.50 -51.89
N GLN A 132 -12.38 -31.09 -51.90
CA GLN A 132 -13.63 -30.41 -51.50
C GLN A 132 -13.88 -30.44 -49.98
N GLU A 133 -13.21 -31.35 -49.25
CA GLU A 133 -13.37 -31.54 -47.81
C GLU A 133 -12.01 -31.46 -47.08
N VAL A 134 -11.94 -30.67 -45.99
CA VAL A 134 -10.72 -30.52 -45.17
C VAL A 134 -11.02 -30.85 -43.71
N GLU A 135 -10.20 -31.70 -43.09
CA GLU A 135 -10.24 -31.94 -41.64
C GLU A 135 -9.39 -30.90 -40.90
N ILE A 136 -10.01 -30.16 -39.97
CA ILE A 136 -9.32 -29.19 -39.12
C ILE A 136 -8.87 -29.85 -37.80
N GLY A 137 -7.60 -30.26 -37.76
CA GLY A 137 -6.92 -30.67 -36.53
C GLY A 137 -7.39 -32.02 -35.95
N ARG A 138 -7.49 -32.12 -34.61
CA ARG A 138 -7.87 -33.36 -33.89
C ARG A 138 -9.38 -33.67 -33.90
N MET A 139 -10.18 -32.96 -34.69
CA MET A 139 -11.64 -33.07 -34.70
C MET A 139 -12.16 -33.74 -35.97
N LYS A 140 -13.18 -34.60 -35.82
CA LYS A 140 -13.86 -35.34 -36.90
C LYS A 140 -14.98 -34.52 -37.58
N ARG A 141 -14.74 -33.28 -38.00
CA ARG A 141 -15.72 -32.50 -38.79
C ARG A 141 -15.06 -31.95 -40.05
N ARG A 142 -15.71 -32.19 -41.19
CA ARG A 142 -15.21 -31.86 -42.53
C ARG A 142 -15.67 -30.47 -42.94
N VAL A 143 -14.76 -29.65 -43.46
CA VAL A 143 -15.06 -28.32 -44.00
C VAL A 143 -15.32 -28.43 -45.49
N ILE A 144 -16.49 -27.99 -45.96
CA ILE A 144 -16.80 -27.93 -47.40
C ILE A 144 -16.24 -26.61 -47.96
N LEU A 145 -15.32 -26.70 -48.93
CA LEU A 145 -14.73 -25.53 -49.60
C LEU A 145 -15.62 -24.99 -50.73
N MET A 146 -15.46 -23.72 -51.10
CA MET A 146 -16.18 -23.13 -52.23
C MET A 146 -15.66 -23.67 -53.56
N ASP A 147 -16.48 -23.60 -54.61
CA ASP A 147 -16.13 -24.15 -55.92
C ASP A 147 -15.08 -23.30 -56.65
N THR A 148 -15.07 -21.98 -56.46
CA THR A 148 -14.16 -21.07 -57.18
C THR A 148 -13.02 -20.52 -56.31
N HIS A 149 -11.86 -20.28 -56.93
CA HIS A 149 -10.69 -19.68 -56.26
C HIS A 149 -11.01 -18.28 -55.69
N ALA A 150 -11.78 -17.46 -56.41
CA ALA A 150 -12.16 -16.11 -55.96
C ALA A 150 -13.03 -16.13 -54.70
N GLU A 151 -13.99 -17.06 -54.62
CA GLU A 151 -14.86 -17.21 -53.44
C GLU A 151 -14.09 -17.78 -52.24
N ARG A 152 -13.13 -18.70 -52.47
CA ARG A 152 -12.22 -19.19 -51.42
C ARG A 152 -11.38 -18.06 -50.83
N GLU A 153 -10.89 -17.14 -51.67
CA GLU A 153 -10.10 -15.99 -51.23
C GLU A 153 -10.95 -14.97 -50.45
N GLU A 154 -12.19 -14.71 -50.90
CA GLU A 154 -13.12 -13.80 -50.22
C GLU A 154 -13.49 -14.31 -48.81
N ILE A 155 -13.80 -15.59 -48.67
CA ILE A 155 -14.12 -16.19 -47.36
C ILE A 155 -12.89 -16.19 -46.45
N LEU A 156 -11.70 -16.48 -46.97
CA LEU A 156 -10.47 -16.37 -46.17
C LEU A 156 -10.25 -14.94 -45.69
N ARG A 157 -10.55 -13.94 -46.52
CA ARG A 157 -10.45 -12.51 -46.18
C ARG A 157 -11.47 -12.10 -45.12
N ASP A 158 -12.73 -12.55 -45.22
CA ASP A 158 -13.77 -12.33 -44.20
C ASP A 158 -13.39 -13.00 -42.87
N PHE A 159 -12.88 -14.24 -42.93
CA PHE A 159 -12.39 -14.97 -41.75
C PHE A 159 -11.20 -14.26 -41.09
N ALA A 160 -10.21 -13.80 -41.87
CA ALA A 160 -9.07 -13.04 -41.38
C ALA A 160 -9.49 -11.68 -40.77
N GLN A 161 -10.43 -10.98 -41.40
CA GLN A 161 -10.99 -9.73 -40.85
C GLN A 161 -11.71 -10.00 -39.52
N ARG A 162 -12.45 -11.09 -39.36
CA ARG A 162 -13.12 -11.44 -38.09
C ARG A 162 -12.14 -11.79 -36.98
N ILE A 163 -11.00 -12.41 -37.31
CA ILE A 163 -9.91 -12.61 -36.35
C ILE A 163 -9.35 -11.26 -35.90
N LYS A 164 -9.16 -10.30 -36.84
CA LYS A 164 -8.74 -8.93 -36.50
C LYS A 164 -9.78 -8.14 -35.68
N HIS A 165 -11.08 -8.39 -35.89
CA HIS A 165 -12.20 -7.71 -35.21
C HIS A 165 -12.78 -8.49 -34.01
N GLY A 166 -12.15 -9.62 -33.62
CA GLY A 166 -12.47 -10.37 -32.41
C GLY A 166 -12.35 -9.51 -31.15
N PRO A 167 -12.75 -10.00 -29.96
CA PRO A 167 -12.87 -9.17 -28.77
C PRO A 167 -11.54 -8.45 -28.47
N ARG A 168 -11.55 -7.12 -28.69
CA ARG A 168 -10.49 -6.15 -28.36
C ARG A 168 -10.07 -6.14 -26.88
N ASN A 169 -10.75 -6.93 -26.03
CA ASN A 169 -10.63 -6.96 -24.58
C ASN A 169 -9.72 -8.09 -24.03
N ARG A 170 -9.05 -8.88 -24.88
CA ARG A 170 -7.97 -9.78 -24.43
C ARG A 170 -6.64 -9.20 -24.88
N SER A 171 -6.02 -8.42 -24.00
CA SER A 171 -4.59 -8.16 -24.07
C SER A 171 -3.87 -9.51 -24.01
N VAL A 172 -3.11 -9.84 -25.05
CA VAL A 172 -2.26 -11.03 -25.18
C VAL A 172 -3.00 -12.32 -25.60
N PRO A 173 -2.72 -12.86 -26.81
CA PRO A 173 -3.06 -14.24 -27.16
C PRO A 173 -2.47 -15.25 -26.16
N PRO A 174 -3.10 -16.40 -25.89
CA PRO A 174 -2.43 -17.47 -25.16
C PRO A 174 -1.14 -17.87 -25.92
N PRO A 175 0.05 -17.82 -25.32
CA PRO A 175 1.35 -18.04 -25.99
C PRO A 175 1.64 -19.49 -26.40
N GLY A 176 0.60 -20.31 -26.58
CA GLY A 176 0.71 -21.63 -27.21
C GLY A 176 0.94 -21.58 -28.73
N VAL A 177 0.86 -20.40 -29.36
CA VAL A 177 0.97 -20.25 -30.84
C VAL A 177 2.36 -20.63 -31.38
N HIS A 178 3.41 -20.62 -30.55
CA HIS A 178 4.78 -20.69 -31.07
C HIS A 178 5.50 -22.04 -30.85
N HIS A 179 4.97 -22.93 -30.01
CA HIS A 179 5.62 -24.23 -29.76
C HIS A 179 5.40 -25.27 -30.86
N THR A 180 4.54 -25.00 -31.84
CA THR A 180 4.24 -25.92 -32.95
C THR A 180 4.65 -25.40 -34.33
N VAL A 181 5.38 -24.28 -34.43
CA VAL A 181 6.09 -23.94 -35.67
C VAL A 181 7.40 -24.73 -35.67
N THR A 182 7.29 -26.03 -35.91
CA THR A 182 8.41 -26.86 -36.34
C THR A 182 9.04 -26.24 -37.58
N GLN A 183 10.36 -26.37 -37.70
CA GLN A 183 11.34 -25.77 -38.62
C GLN A 183 10.99 -25.64 -40.13
N ASN A 184 9.81 -26.02 -40.60
CA ASN A 184 9.52 -26.24 -42.02
C ASN A 184 8.68 -25.19 -42.75
N ASN A 185 8.34 -24.02 -42.22
CA ASN A 185 7.55 -23.03 -42.99
C ASN A 185 7.85 -21.56 -42.65
N TYR A 186 9.09 -21.14 -42.85
CA TYR A 186 9.52 -19.74 -42.65
C TYR A 186 8.89 -18.73 -43.62
N TYR A 187 8.38 -19.17 -44.78
CA TYR A 187 8.07 -18.24 -45.88
C TYR A 187 6.60 -17.87 -46.07
N ASN A 188 5.61 -18.52 -45.42
CA ASN A 188 4.19 -18.25 -45.75
C ASN A 188 3.12 -18.59 -44.69
N HIS A 189 3.46 -18.63 -43.41
CA HIS A 189 2.48 -18.97 -42.36
C HIS A 189 1.53 -17.79 -42.05
N ALA A 190 0.36 -17.75 -42.70
CA ALA A 190 -0.61 -16.67 -42.52
C ALA A 190 -1.18 -16.59 -41.10
N GLY A 191 -1.32 -17.72 -40.40
CA GLY A 191 -1.72 -17.71 -38.99
C GLY A 191 -0.76 -16.91 -38.09
N VAL A 192 0.54 -17.21 -38.13
CA VAL A 192 1.55 -16.52 -37.31
C VAL A 192 1.73 -15.06 -37.74
N SER A 193 1.72 -14.77 -39.05
CA SER A 193 1.79 -13.41 -39.57
C SER A 193 0.62 -12.55 -39.08
N LEU A 194 -0.60 -13.10 -39.13
CA LEU A 194 -1.81 -12.44 -38.65
C LEU A 194 -1.77 -12.22 -37.14
N ALA A 195 -1.28 -13.20 -36.37
CA ALA A 195 -1.11 -13.06 -34.93
C ALA A 195 -0.14 -11.93 -34.58
N SER A 196 1.00 -11.84 -35.28
CA SER A 196 1.98 -10.75 -35.11
C SER A 196 1.39 -9.39 -35.50
N GLU A 197 0.63 -9.31 -36.59
CA GLU A 197 -0.05 -8.08 -37.04
C GLU A 197 -1.12 -7.62 -36.03
N CYS A 198 -1.92 -8.55 -35.49
CA CYS A 198 -2.90 -8.25 -34.46
C CYS A 198 -2.23 -7.71 -33.19
N ILE A 199 -1.10 -8.30 -32.75
CA ILE A 199 -0.38 -7.83 -31.55
C ILE A 199 0.19 -6.43 -31.78
N GLN A 200 0.80 -6.17 -32.94
CA GLN A 200 1.35 -4.85 -33.28
C GLN A 200 0.26 -3.77 -33.44
N SER A 201 -0.89 -4.11 -34.02
CA SER A 201 -2.03 -3.18 -34.14
C SER A 201 -2.78 -2.96 -32.83
N LEU A 202 -2.78 -3.92 -31.90
CA LEU A 202 -3.33 -3.75 -30.55
C LEU A 202 -2.41 -2.93 -29.64
N SER A 203 -1.09 -3.06 -29.80
CA SER A 203 -0.08 -2.29 -29.05
C SER A 203 -0.05 -0.79 -29.37
N SER A 204 -0.83 -0.32 -30.35
CA SER A 204 -1.06 1.11 -30.58
C SER A 204 -2.19 1.74 -29.77
N GLY A 205 -2.96 0.94 -29.01
CA GLY A 205 -4.07 1.43 -28.19
C GLY A 205 -3.96 1.14 -26.69
N LEU A 206 -2.95 0.37 -26.28
CA LEU A 206 -2.62 0.11 -24.87
C LEU A 206 -1.25 0.76 -24.63
N GLU A 207 -1.26 2.01 -24.20
CA GLU A 207 -0.08 2.60 -23.57
C GLU A 207 -0.09 2.11 -22.11
N ARG A 208 0.97 1.42 -21.69
CA ARG A 208 1.24 1.29 -20.26
C ARG A 208 1.19 2.66 -19.62
N THR A 209 0.25 2.85 -18.69
CA THR A 209 0.33 3.85 -17.64
C THR A 209 1.68 3.65 -16.94
N GLY A 210 2.60 4.60 -17.13
CA GLY A 210 3.95 4.50 -16.57
C GLY A 210 5.03 5.03 -17.50
N ASN A 211 4.88 6.28 -17.96
CA ASN A 211 5.95 7.25 -18.26
C ASN A 211 5.42 8.30 -19.26
N LEU A 212 4.58 9.23 -18.80
CA LEU A 212 4.29 10.43 -19.60
C LEU A 212 4.97 11.63 -18.96
N ARG A 213 6.20 11.90 -19.44
CA ARG A 213 6.77 13.25 -19.40
C ARG A 213 5.93 14.12 -20.33
N SER A 214 5.40 15.21 -19.81
CA SER A 214 4.74 16.26 -20.57
C SER A 214 5.78 17.07 -21.36
N THR A 215 6.29 16.53 -22.45
CA THR A 215 6.85 17.30 -23.57
C THR A 215 6.59 16.54 -24.87
N PRO A 216 6.20 17.20 -25.98
CA PRO A 216 6.05 16.56 -27.27
C PRO A 216 7.45 16.34 -27.86
N ILE A 217 8.17 15.35 -27.34
CA ILE A 217 9.33 14.80 -28.01
C ILE A 217 8.84 13.54 -28.71
N ASN A 218 8.92 13.53 -30.03
CA ASN A 218 8.72 12.35 -30.89
C ASN A 218 9.72 11.24 -30.53
N SER A 219 9.56 10.59 -29.37
CA SER A 219 10.29 9.37 -29.04
C SER A 219 9.62 8.22 -29.77
N THR A 220 10.34 7.74 -30.76
CA THR A 220 9.99 6.68 -31.70
C THR A 220 9.71 5.34 -30.99
N ALA A 221 8.66 4.65 -31.47
CA ALA A 221 8.19 3.29 -31.14
C ALA A 221 7.25 3.13 -29.92
N LYS A 222 6.06 2.59 -30.23
CA LYS A 222 4.99 2.15 -29.31
C LYS A 222 5.56 1.22 -28.23
N ILE A 223 5.60 1.67 -26.98
CA ILE A 223 6.31 1.05 -25.84
C ILE A 223 5.92 -0.43 -25.62
N ASP A 224 4.65 -0.79 -25.84
CA ASP A 224 4.15 -2.15 -25.60
C ASP A 224 4.62 -3.18 -26.64
N ALA A 225 4.91 -2.76 -27.88
CA ALA A 225 5.50 -3.65 -28.89
C ALA A 225 6.94 -4.04 -28.53
N SER A 226 7.70 -3.11 -27.93
CA SER A 226 9.08 -3.36 -27.50
C SER A 226 9.15 -4.36 -26.34
N LEU A 227 8.23 -4.26 -25.38
CA LEU A 227 8.10 -5.20 -24.25
C LEU A 227 7.75 -6.61 -24.75
N PHE A 228 6.80 -6.69 -25.69
CA PHE A 228 6.43 -7.96 -26.31
C PHE A 228 7.62 -8.62 -27.03
N LEU A 229 8.34 -7.89 -27.88
CA LEU A 229 9.50 -8.40 -28.61
C LEU A 229 10.65 -8.79 -27.67
N SER A 230 10.90 -7.99 -26.63
CA SER A 230 11.91 -8.28 -25.61
C SER A 230 11.58 -9.57 -24.86
N ALA A 231 10.35 -9.71 -24.35
CA ALA A 231 9.89 -10.92 -23.68
C ALA A 231 9.97 -12.15 -24.59
N MET A 232 9.58 -12.02 -25.86
CA MET A 232 9.64 -13.11 -26.84
C MET A 232 11.08 -13.55 -27.11
N THR A 233 11.99 -12.60 -27.32
CA THR A 233 13.42 -12.87 -27.57
C THR A 233 14.05 -13.57 -26.36
N LYS A 234 13.74 -13.12 -25.15
CA LYS A 234 14.19 -13.76 -23.90
C LYS A 234 13.67 -15.19 -23.80
N ARG A 235 12.41 -15.46 -24.12
CA ARG A 235 11.85 -16.82 -24.10
C ARG A 235 12.58 -17.74 -25.07
N LEU A 236 12.80 -17.30 -26.32
CA LEU A 236 13.48 -18.09 -27.34
C LEU A 236 14.94 -18.39 -26.98
N SER A 237 15.68 -17.36 -26.57
CA SER A 237 17.10 -17.49 -26.19
C SER A 237 17.28 -18.43 -25.00
N ASN A 238 16.49 -18.27 -23.94
CA ASN A 238 16.61 -19.13 -22.75
C ASN A 238 16.10 -20.55 -23.00
N THR A 239 15.05 -20.73 -23.81
CA THR A 239 14.58 -22.08 -24.18
C THR A 239 15.65 -22.83 -24.95
N SER A 240 16.29 -22.19 -25.95
CA SER A 240 17.34 -22.82 -26.74
C SER A 240 18.60 -23.11 -25.92
N SER A 241 19.04 -22.16 -25.10
CA SER A 241 20.18 -22.33 -24.19
C SER A 241 19.97 -23.48 -23.20
N VAL A 242 18.82 -23.53 -22.52
CA VAL A 242 18.51 -24.62 -21.58
C VAL A 242 18.32 -25.95 -22.31
N SER A 243 17.71 -25.97 -23.49
CA SER A 243 17.61 -27.17 -24.31
C SER A 243 18.99 -27.73 -24.66
N ALA A 244 19.95 -26.87 -24.99
CA ALA A 244 21.34 -27.28 -25.24
C ALA A 244 22.01 -27.85 -23.97
N LEU A 245 21.89 -27.17 -22.83
CA LEU A 245 22.46 -27.60 -21.55
C LEU A 245 21.87 -28.93 -21.03
N LEU A 246 20.57 -29.15 -21.24
CA LEU A 246 19.90 -30.40 -20.88
C LEU A 246 20.29 -31.55 -21.82
N SER A 247 20.67 -31.24 -23.07
CA SER A 247 21.11 -32.23 -24.06
C SER A 247 22.58 -32.62 -23.88
N SER A 248 23.44 -31.71 -23.38
CA SER A 248 24.87 -31.97 -23.22
C SER A 248 25.23 -32.79 -21.98
N ASN A 249 24.46 -32.68 -20.87
CA ASN A 249 24.93 -33.13 -19.55
C ASN A 249 24.44 -34.51 -19.09
N GLY A 250 23.57 -35.22 -19.82
CA GLY A 250 23.15 -36.61 -19.52
C GLY A 250 22.35 -36.83 -18.21
N GLN A 251 22.55 -36.01 -17.18
CA GLN A 251 21.85 -36.00 -15.90
C GLN A 251 21.22 -34.62 -15.66
N ARG A 252 19.88 -34.59 -15.54
CA ARG A 252 19.10 -33.35 -15.40
C ARG A 252 19.25 -32.68 -14.02
N GLY A 253 19.46 -33.47 -12.97
CA GLY A 253 19.57 -33.02 -11.58
C GLY A 253 20.67 -31.98 -11.30
N PRO A 254 21.95 -32.21 -11.64
CA PRO A 254 23.04 -31.27 -11.33
C PRO A 254 22.91 -29.94 -12.07
N VAL A 255 22.32 -29.94 -13.27
CA VAL A 255 22.06 -28.69 -14.02
C VAL A 255 20.99 -27.86 -13.31
N ILE A 256 19.91 -28.48 -12.84
CA ILE A 256 18.85 -27.80 -12.09
C ILE A 256 19.38 -27.26 -10.76
N GLU A 257 20.18 -28.05 -10.04
CA GLU A 257 20.80 -27.60 -8.78
C GLU A 257 21.74 -26.41 -8.99
N SER A 258 22.48 -26.38 -10.10
CA SER A 258 23.33 -25.23 -10.45
C SER A 258 22.52 -23.94 -10.63
N PHE A 259 21.30 -24.03 -11.17
CA PHE A 259 20.42 -22.86 -11.29
C PHE A 259 19.85 -22.41 -9.95
N PHE A 260 19.54 -23.34 -9.04
CA PHE A 260 19.14 -22.99 -7.67
C PHE A 260 20.25 -22.26 -6.91
N GLN A 261 21.48 -22.74 -7.05
CA GLN A 261 22.65 -22.10 -6.47
C GLN A 261 22.91 -20.71 -7.10
N GLU A 262 22.88 -20.59 -8.42
CA GLU A 262 23.00 -19.31 -9.14
C GLU A 262 21.96 -18.29 -8.66
N LEU A 263 20.71 -18.70 -8.46
CA LEU A 263 19.62 -17.84 -7.95
C LEU A 263 19.89 -17.38 -6.50
N ARG A 264 20.32 -18.28 -5.62
CA ARG A 264 20.58 -17.98 -4.20
C ARG A 264 21.80 -17.07 -4.04
N GLU A 265 22.89 -17.38 -4.71
CA GLU A 265 24.13 -16.56 -4.68
C GLU A 265 23.89 -15.18 -5.29
N SER A 266 23.15 -15.10 -6.40
CA SER A 266 22.81 -13.83 -7.04
C SER A 266 21.92 -12.95 -6.15
N ALA A 267 20.96 -13.54 -5.42
CA ALA A 267 20.14 -12.81 -4.46
C ALA A 267 20.96 -12.28 -3.27
N LEU A 268 21.92 -13.07 -2.77
CA LEU A 268 22.84 -12.65 -1.70
C LEU A 268 23.77 -11.52 -2.17
N LEU A 269 24.33 -11.65 -3.38
CA LEU A 269 25.16 -10.61 -3.99
C LEU A 269 24.40 -9.29 -4.18
N ALA A 270 23.13 -9.37 -4.57
CA ALA A 270 22.25 -8.21 -4.69
C ALA A 270 21.95 -7.52 -3.33
N ALA A 271 22.15 -8.21 -2.21
CA ALA A 271 21.99 -7.65 -0.87
C ALA A 271 23.27 -7.00 -0.30
N THR A 272 24.39 -7.03 -1.03
CA THR A 272 25.67 -6.42 -0.59
C THR A 272 25.76 -4.92 -0.92
N ALA A 273 26.59 -4.16 -0.21
CA ALA A 273 26.58 -2.69 -0.24
C ALA A 273 27.25 -2.03 -1.48
N SER A 274 28.00 -2.76 -2.31
CA SER A 274 28.73 -2.13 -3.44
C SER A 274 27.84 -2.02 -4.70
N SER A 275 27.76 -0.84 -5.32
CA SER A 275 26.88 -0.58 -6.47
C SER A 275 27.08 -1.57 -7.62
N ASP A 276 28.33 -1.95 -7.91
CA ASP A 276 28.68 -2.87 -9.00
C ASP A 276 28.38 -4.35 -8.68
N SER A 277 28.38 -4.75 -7.41
CA SER A 277 27.97 -6.11 -7.00
C SER A 277 26.46 -6.26 -7.03
N VAL A 278 25.73 -5.20 -6.69
CA VAL A 278 24.27 -5.15 -6.71
C VAL A 278 23.73 -5.36 -8.13
N GLU A 279 24.26 -4.63 -9.12
CA GLU A 279 23.82 -4.80 -10.51
C GLU A 279 24.15 -6.19 -11.08
N ARG A 280 25.31 -6.74 -10.74
CA ARG A 280 25.70 -8.10 -11.16
C ARG A 280 24.78 -9.15 -10.53
N GLY A 281 24.49 -9.02 -9.24
CA GLY A 281 23.54 -9.88 -8.54
C GLY A 281 22.14 -9.84 -9.17
N LYS A 282 21.63 -8.64 -9.49
CA LYS A 282 20.33 -8.48 -10.18
C LYS A 282 20.31 -9.19 -11.53
N LYS A 283 21.31 -8.95 -12.37
CA LYS A 283 21.42 -9.61 -13.70
C LYS A 283 21.50 -11.14 -13.59
N GLY A 284 22.28 -11.66 -12.64
CA GLY A 284 22.37 -13.09 -12.36
C GLY A 284 21.03 -13.69 -11.93
N PHE A 285 20.32 -13.01 -11.02
CA PHE A 285 19.00 -13.42 -10.55
C PHE A 285 17.98 -13.50 -11.69
N HIS A 286 17.93 -12.47 -12.55
CA HIS A 286 17.04 -12.47 -13.71
C HIS A 286 17.34 -13.63 -14.66
N ASN A 287 18.62 -13.90 -14.95
CA ASN A 287 19.03 -14.99 -15.85
C ASN A 287 18.63 -16.36 -15.29
N ALA A 288 18.91 -16.61 -14.00
CA ALA A 288 18.53 -17.84 -13.31
C ALA A 288 17.01 -18.08 -13.38
N MET A 289 16.19 -17.04 -13.15
CA MET A 289 14.72 -17.13 -13.25
C MET A 289 14.24 -17.58 -14.63
N TRP A 290 14.80 -17.02 -15.71
CA TRP A 290 14.44 -17.43 -17.07
C TRP A 290 14.88 -18.87 -17.39
N LYS A 291 16.09 -19.26 -16.98
CA LYS A 291 16.61 -20.63 -17.15
C LYS A 291 15.77 -21.67 -16.40
N MET A 292 15.40 -21.39 -15.16
CA MET A 292 14.55 -22.26 -14.33
C MET A 292 13.16 -22.43 -14.94
N THR A 293 12.55 -21.34 -15.41
CA THR A 293 11.23 -21.38 -16.07
C THR A 293 11.29 -22.16 -17.38
N ALA A 294 12.34 -21.96 -18.18
CA ALA A 294 12.58 -22.73 -19.40
C ALA A 294 12.74 -24.23 -19.11
N SER A 295 13.50 -24.58 -18.07
CA SER A 295 13.71 -25.97 -17.63
C SER A 295 12.39 -26.65 -17.27
N LEU A 296 11.54 -25.98 -16.48
CA LEU A 296 10.23 -26.50 -16.08
C LEU A 296 9.28 -26.70 -17.29
N ILE A 297 9.40 -25.88 -18.33
CA ILE A 297 8.60 -26.00 -19.56
C ILE A 297 9.10 -27.17 -20.43
N LEU A 298 10.41 -27.40 -20.49
CA LEU A 298 11.04 -28.44 -21.31
C LEU A 298 10.92 -29.85 -20.68
N ILE A 299 10.86 -29.95 -19.35
CA ILE A 299 10.68 -31.22 -18.61
C ILE A 299 9.21 -31.64 -18.67
N LYS A 300 8.70 -32.00 -19.85
CA LYS A 300 7.40 -32.66 -20.03
C LYS A 300 7.59 -34.19 -19.98
N PRO A 301 6.69 -34.97 -19.33
CA PRO A 301 5.44 -34.59 -18.67
C PRO A 301 5.54 -34.41 -17.13
N ALA A 302 6.69 -34.62 -16.50
CA ALA A 302 6.84 -34.57 -15.06
C ALA A 302 6.63 -33.15 -14.48
N ILE A 303 6.08 -33.08 -13.27
CA ILE A 303 6.05 -31.85 -12.46
C ILE A 303 7.25 -31.95 -11.52
N ASP A 304 8.16 -30.97 -11.60
CA ASP A 304 9.24 -30.82 -10.64
C ASP A 304 8.80 -29.80 -9.59
N ASP A 305 8.41 -30.32 -8.42
CA ASP A 305 7.92 -29.51 -7.30
C ASP A 305 9.01 -28.56 -6.77
N GLY A 306 10.29 -28.93 -6.86
CA GLY A 306 11.41 -28.09 -6.42
C GLY A 306 11.58 -26.85 -7.31
N LEU A 307 11.52 -27.02 -8.63
CA LEU A 307 11.56 -25.91 -9.59
C LEU A 307 10.34 -24.99 -9.42
N LEU A 308 9.14 -25.56 -9.26
CA LEU A 308 7.92 -24.78 -9.05
C LEU A 308 7.98 -23.97 -7.74
N PHE A 309 8.46 -24.60 -6.66
CA PHE A 309 8.64 -23.97 -5.36
C PHE A 309 9.61 -22.78 -5.42
N GLU A 310 10.76 -22.95 -6.08
CA GLU A 310 11.76 -21.88 -6.14
C GLU A 310 11.32 -20.72 -7.05
N ILE A 311 10.62 -20.99 -8.17
CA ILE A 311 10.09 -19.95 -9.07
C ILE A 311 8.99 -19.11 -8.41
N THR A 312 8.13 -19.74 -7.61
CA THR A 312 7.00 -19.06 -6.93
C THR A 312 7.46 -18.28 -5.70
N ARG A 313 8.50 -18.75 -5.00
CA ARG A 313 9.11 -18.07 -3.84
C ARG A 313 10.24 -17.11 -4.17
N ALA A 314 10.61 -16.98 -5.45
CA ALA A 314 11.58 -16.00 -5.93
C ALA A 314 11.35 -14.56 -5.38
N PRO A 315 10.11 -14.03 -5.25
CA PRO A 315 9.88 -12.71 -4.67
C PRO A 315 10.39 -12.55 -3.24
N LEU A 316 10.45 -13.64 -2.46
CA LEU A 316 10.91 -13.62 -1.06
C LEU A 316 12.44 -13.48 -0.96
N LYS A 317 13.17 -13.85 -2.02
CA LYS A 317 14.64 -13.79 -2.05
C LYS A 317 15.15 -12.40 -2.45
N LEU A 318 14.48 -11.76 -3.41
CA LEU A 318 14.84 -10.43 -3.89
C LEU A 318 13.58 -9.59 -4.12
N PHE A 319 13.19 -8.84 -3.10
CA PHE A 319 11.95 -8.07 -3.06
C PHE A 319 12.12 -6.66 -3.67
N GLU A 320 12.33 -6.60 -4.98
CA GLU A 320 12.51 -5.36 -5.75
C GLU A 320 11.59 -5.28 -6.98
N GLU A 321 11.39 -4.06 -7.50
CA GLU A 321 10.47 -3.79 -8.60
C GLU A 321 10.87 -4.51 -9.91
N GLU A 322 12.13 -4.37 -10.34
CA GLU A 322 12.62 -5.00 -11.58
C GLU A 322 12.58 -6.53 -11.51
N SER A 323 12.98 -7.07 -10.35
CA SER A 323 12.90 -8.50 -10.02
C SER A 323 11.47 -9.01 -10.14
N MET A 324 10.50 -8.30 -9.55
CA MET A 324 9.10 -8.69 -9.63
C MET A 324 8.53 -8.63 -11.05
N LYS A 325 8.91 -7.63 -11.87
CA LYS A 325 8.53 -7.58 -13.29
C LYS A 325 8.98 -8.84 -14.03
N THR A 326 10.23 -9.25 -13.83
CA THR A 326 10.77 -10.47 -14.45
C THR A 326 10.08 -11.73 -13.94
N ILE A 327 9.80 -11.81 -12.65
CA ILE A 327 9.11 -12.95 -12.03
C ILE A 327 7.69 -13.09 -12.62
N VAL A 328 6.93 -12.00 -12.71
CA VAL A 328 5.57 -12.02 -13.30
C VAL A 328 5.61 -12.38 -14.78
N GLU A 329 6.60 -11.92 -15.54
CA GLU A 329 6.79 -12.35 -16.94
C GLU A 329 7.06 -13.86 -17.06
N CYS A 330 7.87 -14.42 -16.16
CA CYS A 330 8.14 -15.85 -16.08
C CYS A 330 6.88 -16.64 -15.68
N TRP A 331 6.11 -16.18 -14.70
CA TRP A 331 4.84 -16.80 -14.29
C TRP A 331 3.81 -16.80 -15.43
N ASN A 332 3.68 -15.67 -16.13
CA ASN A 332 2.81 -15.57 -17.31
C ASN A 332 3.24 -16.53 -18.43
N TRP A 333 4.55 -16.70 -18.64
CA TRP A 333 5.07 -17.67 -19.61
C TRP A 333 4.75 -19.11 -19.19
N LEU A 334 5.03 -19.48 -17.93
CA LEU A 334 4.79 -20.81 -17.37
C LEU A 334 3.32 -21.21 -17.51
N LEU A 335 2.40 -20.39 -16.98
CA LEU A 335 0.96 -20.71 -16.95
C LEU A 335 0.36 -20.87 -18.35
N SER A 336 0.96 -20.19 -19.31
CA SER A 336 0.48 -20.26 -20.66
C SER A 336 1.06 -21.41 -21.48
N ALA A 337 2.29 -21.84 -21.19
CA ALA A 337 2.92 -22.99 -21.83
C ALA A 337 2.52 -24.33 -21.18
N ARG A 338 2.17 -24.29 -19.88
CA ARG A 338 1.77 -25.43 -19.03
C ARG A 338 0.44 -25.13 -18.29
N PRO A 339 -0.71 -25.16 -18.99
CA PRO A 339 -2.03 -24.94 -18.35
C PRO A 339 -2.42 -26.05 -17.35
N ASP A 340 -1.72 -27.19 -17.39
CA ASP A 340 -1.82 -28.27 -16.41
C ASP A 340 -1.30 -27.85 -15.02
N MET A 341 -0.33 -26.94 -14.95
CA MET A 341 0.31 -26.49 -13.70
C MET A 341 -0.41 -25.31 -13.02
N GLU A 342 -1.52 -24.80 -13.57
CA GLU A 342 -2.20 -23.61 -13.03
C GLU A 342 -2.62 -23.74 -11.56
N MET A 343 -3.17 -24.90 -11.16
CA MET A 343 -3.66 -25.10 -9.79
C MET A 343 -2.51 -25.26 -8.78
N PRO A 344 -1.51 -26.16 -9.00
CA PRO A 344 -0.33 -26.23 -8.14
C PRO A 344 0.40 -24.90 -8.02
N PHE A 345 0.57 -24.18 -9.14
CA PHE A 345 1.18 -22.86 -9.14
C PHE A 345 0.44 -21.87 -8.24
N LEU A 346 -0.89 -21.79 -8.37
CA LEU A 346 -1.69 -20.85 -7.57
C LEU A 346 -1.62 -21.16 -6.07
N GLN A 347 -1.60 -22.44 -5.70
CA GLN A 347 -1.46 -22.87 -4.31
C GLN A 347 -0.12 -22.39 -3.73
N GLU A 348 0.98 -22.64 -4.43
CA GLU A 348 2.31 -22.24 -3.94
C GLU A 348 2.52 -20.72 -3.99
N MET A 349 1.99 -20.02 -5.01
CA MET A 349 2.02 -18.56 -5.07
C MET A 349 1.26 -17.92 -3.89
N ILE A 350 0.11 -18.48 -3.49
CA ILE A 350 -0.64 -18.02 -2.32
C ILE A 350 0.14 -18.28 -1.03
N ALA A 351 0.84 -19.41 -0.93
CA ALA A 351 1.75 -19.69 0.19
C ALA A 351 2.92 -18.69 0.24
N ALA A 352 3.51 -18.36 -0.91
CA ALA A 352 4.56 -17.35 -1.03
C ALA A 352 4.06 -15.95 -0.64
N TRP A 353 2.84 -15.57 -1.03
CA TRP A 353 2.20 -14.32 -0.61
C TRP A 353 2.05 -14.23 0.92
N HIS A 354 1.55 -15.28 1.57
CA HIS A 354 1.45 -15.31 3.03
C HIS A 354 2.82 -15.34 3.72
N SER A 355 3.81 -15.98 3.12
CA SER A 355 5.19 -15.92 3.62
C SER A 355 5.77 -14.50 3.55
N ALA A 356 5.45 -13.73 2.49
CA ALA A 356 5.83 -12.31 2.39
C ALA A 356 5.16 -11.46 3.47
N GLN A 357 3.90 -11.76 3.79
CA GLN A 357 3.16 -11.15 4.89
C GLN A 357 3.81 -11.47 6.25
N HIS A 358 4.16 -12.72 6.53
CA HIS A 358 4.85 -13.11 7.77
C HIS A 358 6.24 -12.50 7.90
N ALA A 359 6.94 -12.30 6.78
CA ALA A 359 8.23 -11.61 6.73
C ALA A 359 8.12 -10.07 6.82
N ASN A 360 6.92 -9.50 6.93
CA ASN A 360 6.65 -8.06 6.99
C ASN A 360 7.26 -7.28 5.79
N LEU A 361 7.15 -7.83 4.58
CA LEU A 361 7.68 -7.19 3.37
C LEU A 361 6.71 -6.14 2.81
N GLY A 362 7.25 -5.04 2.27
CA GLY A 362 6.53 -4.03 1.50
C GLY A 362 5.23 -3.53 2.13
N LEU A 363 4.08 -3.95 1.61
CA LEU A 363 2.74 -3.55 2.07
C LEU A 363 2.44 -4.00 3.51
N PHE A 364 3.10 -5.06 3.97
CA PHE A 364 2.99 -5.63 5.31
C PHE A 364 4.16 -5.21 6.21
N SER A 365 4.99 -4.26 5.78
CA SER A 365 6.02 -3.68 6.65
C SER A 365 5.38 -3.04 7.86
N LYS A 366 6.05 -3.17 9.00
CA LYS A 366 5.64 -2.49 10.23
C LYS A 366 5.87 -1.00 10.01
N ASP A 367 4.88 -0.19 10.38
CA ASP A 367 5.07 1.24 10.49
C ASP A 367 6.26 1.48 11.43
N ASP A 368 7.23 2.27 10.98
CA ASP A 368 8.39 2.59 11.81
C ASP A 368 7.92 3.48 12.98
N LEU A 369 7.55 2.82 14.07
CA LEU A 369 7.17 3.43 15.34
C LEU A 369 8.33 4.25 15.96
N HIS A 370 9.53 4.10 15.40
CA HIS A 370 10.75 4.81 15.78
C HIS A 370 11.21 5.83 14.75
N ALA A 371 10.44 6.11 13.70
CA ALA A 371 10.72 7.24 12.81
C ALA A 371 10.81 8.50 13.68
N SER A 372 12.03 9.00 13.91
CA SER A 372 12.31 10.10 14.80
C SER A 372 11.38 11.27 14.46
N SER A 373 10.66 11.74 15.48
CA SER A 373 9.78 12.89 15.31
C SER A 373 10.63 14.08 14.89
N PRO A 374 10.20 14.92 13.93
CA PRO A 374 10.94 16.14 13.59
C PRO A 374 10.99 17.10 14.79
N LEU A 375 10.06 16.93 15.73
CA LEU A 375 9.97 17.63 17.01
C LEU A 375 10.89 17.02 18.09
N ALA A 376 11.72 16.03 17.75
CA ALA A 376 12.71 15.41 18.62
C ALA A 376 13.91 14.97 17.75
N PRO A 377 14.73 15.92 17.27
CA PRO A 377 15.82 15.62 16.35
C PRO A 377 16.97 14.89 17.05
N ASP A 378 17.09 13.59 16.81
CA ASP A 378 18.20 12.74 17.30
C ASP A 378 19.39 12.76 16.33
N GLU A 379 20.59 12.33 16.76
CA GLU A 379 21.78 12.19 15.89
C GLU A 379 21.53 11.36 14.62
N LYS A 380 20.75 10.28 14.74
CA LYS A 380 20.32 9.46 13.60
C LYS A 380 19.51 10.27 12.61
N MET A 381 18.60 11.12 13.11
CA MET A 381 17.85 12.04 12.27
C MET A 381 18.83 12.99 11.58
N LYS A 382 19.70 13.68 12.32
CA LYS A 382 20.66 14.64 11.73
C LYS A 382 21.54 14.05 10.61
N LYS A 383 21.93 12.78 10.71
CA LYS A 383 22.79 12.09 9.73
C LYS A 383 22.02 11.42 8.59
N GLU A 384 20.81 10.91 8.84
CA GLU A 384 20.12 9.98 7.93
C GLU A 384 18.69 10.41 7.54
N VAL A 385 18.25 11.68 7.69
CA VAL A 385 16.87 12.08 7.29
C VAL A 385 16.62 11.77 5.81
N LYS A 386 16.02 10.62 5.55
CA LYS A 386 15.37 10.27 4.29
C LYS A 386 13.88 10.11 4.59
N PRO A 387 13.00 10.55 3.68
CA PRO A 387 11.57 10.29 3.82
C PRO A 387 11.37 8.77 3.88
N TYR A 388 10.83 8.28 4.99
CA TYR A 388 10.51 6.87 5.13
C TYR A 388 9.46 6.50 4.07
N ARG A 389 9.80 5.58 3.17
CA ARG A 389 8.91 5.06 2.14
C ARG A 389 8.97 3.54 2.13
N PRO A 390 7.90 2.82 2.52
CA PRO A 390 7.86 1.38 2.36
C PRO A 390 7.91 1.01 0.87
N ASN A 391 8.72 0.00 0.53
CA ASN A 391 8.85 -0.49 -0.84
C ASN A 391 7.63 -1.33 -1.24
N VAL A 392 6.60 -0.67 -1.77
CA VAL A 392 5.34 -1.31 -2.17
C VAL A 392 5.28 -1.75 -3.63
N ALA A 393 6.21 -1.28 -4.47
CA ALA A 393 6.18 -1.54 -5.91
C ALA A 393 6.11 -3.03 -6.29
N PRO A 394 6.83 -3.96 -5.63
CA PRO A 394 6.71 -5.39 -5.96
C PRO A 394 5.33 -5.94 -5.60
N HIS A 395 4.73 -5.51 -4.48
CA HIS A 395 3.35 -5.88 -4.13
C HIS A 395 2.34 -5.31 -5.13
N ASP A 396 2.53 -4.10 -5.63
CA ASP A 396 1.63 -3.53 -6.65
C ASP A 396 1.64 -4.36 -7.93
N ILE A 397 2.83 -4.75 -8.43
CA ILE A 397 2.97 -5.63 -9.60
C ILE A 397 2.34 -7.01 -9.33
N TRP A 398 2.57 -7.58 -8.15
CA TRP A 398 1.97 -8.86 -7.75
C TRP A 398 0.45 -8.78 -7.71
N ILE A 399 -0.11 -7.71 -7.14
CA ILE A 399 -1.56 -7.50 -7.07
C ILE A 399 -2.15 -7.29 -8.46
N ARG A 400 -1.47 -6.59 -9.38
CA ARG A 400 -1.92 -6.48 -10.79
C ARG A 400 -2.03 -7.87 -11.43
N PHE A 401 -1.03 -8.72 -11.24
CA PHE A 401 -1.09 -10.12 -11.71
C PHE A 401 -2.27 -10.89 -11.07
N ILE A 402 -2.46 -10.78 -9.76
CA ILE A 402 -3.59 -11.42 -9.06
C ILE A 402 -4.94 -10.89 -9.58
N GLN A 403 -5.04 -9.60 -9.83
CA GLN A 403 -6.24 -8.95 -10.36
C GLN A 403 -6.60 -9.51 -11.74
N GLU A 404 -5.64 -9.61 -12.65
CA GLU A 404 -5.83 -10.23 -13.97
C GLU A 404 -6.30 -11.69 -13.86
N ARG A 405 -5.68 -12.45 -12.96
CA ARG A 405 -6.05 -13.86 -12.72
C ARG A 405 -7.44 -14.00 -12.10
N ILE A 406 -7.83 -13.10 -11.20
CA ILE A 406 -9.18 -13.05 -10.64
C ILE A 406 -10.20 -12.77 -11.74
N GLU A 407 -9.97 -11.78 -12.61
CA GLU A 407 -10.89 -11.47 -13.71
C GLU A 407 -11.07 -12.66 -14.66
N ILE A 408 -10.02 -13.42 -14.96
CA ILE A 408 -10.11 -14.65 -15.76
C ILE A 408 -10.87 -15.75 -14.98
N ALA A 409 -10.49 -15.99 -13.72
CA ALA A 409 -11.05 -17.04 -12.89
C ALA A 409 -12.56 -16.91 -12.66
N LYS A 410 -13.10 -15.67 -12.63
CA LYS A 410 -14.55 -15.41 -12.48
C LYS A 410 -15.39 -16.11 -13.53
N TYR A 411 -14.85 -16.34 -14.73
CA TYR A 411 -15.54 -16.99 -15.83
C TYR A 411 -15.22 -18.48 -15.94
N CYS A 412 -13.99 -18.87 -15.60
CA CYS A 412 -13.46 -20.20 -15.93
C CYS A 412 -13.45 -21.22 -14.78
N ASN A 413 -13.16 -20.80 -13.54
CA ASN A 413 -12.86 -21.76 -12.47
C ASN A 413 -13.25 -21.30 -11.06
N ARG A 414 -14.20 -22.00 -10.44
CA ARG A 414 -14.68 -21.71 -9.06
C ARG A 414 -13.65 -22.02 -7.98
N ASP A 415 -12.78 -23.01 -8.18
CA ASP A 415 -11.78 -23.40 -7.18
C ASP A 415 -10.70 -22.33 -7.06
N GLN A 416 -10.29 -21.71 -8.17
CA GLN A 416 -9.39 -20.56 -8.17
C GLN A 416 -9.98 -19.38 -7.41
N ILE A 417 -11.27 -19.08 -7.62
CA ILE A 417 -11.97 -18.03 -6.87
C ILE A 417 -11.98 -18.34 -5.37
N THR A 418 -12.17 -19.60 -4.99
CA THR A 418 -12.16 -20.02 -3.58
C THR A 418 -10.77 -19.80 -2.98
N MET A 419 -9.70 -20.18 -3.69
CA MET A 419 -8.32 -19.95 -3.26
C MET A 419 -8.02 -18.46 -3.08
N PHE A 420 -8.37 -17.60 -4.06
CA PHE A 420 -8.19 -16.14 -3.94
C PHE A 420 -9.02 -15.54 -2.80
N THR A 421 -10.23 -16.03 -2.57
CA THR A 421 -11.09 -15.60 -1.46
C THR A 421 -10.45 -15.91 -0.11
N LEU A 422 -9.90 -17.12 0.04
CA LEU A 422 -9.18 -17.53 1.25
C LEU A 422 -7.89 -16.72 1.45
N MET A 423 -7.14 -16.48 0.36
CA MET A 423 -5.94 -15.63 0.39
C MET A 423 -6.29 -14.23 0.91
N LEU A 424 -7.33 -13.59 0.35
CA LEU A 424 -7.77 -12.26 0.79
C LEU A 424 -8.28 -12.27 2.23
N GLN A 425 -9.06 -13.27 2.63
CA GLN A 425 -9.55 -13.38 4.02
C GLN A 425 -8.41 -13.50 5.04
N ARG A 426 -7.31 -14.19 4.68
CA ARG A 426 -6.11 -14.30 5.53
C ARG A 426 -5.23 -13.05 5.50
N SER A 427 -5.21 -12.34 4.37
CA SER A 427 -4.42 -11.11 4.20
C SER A 427 -5.04 -9.89 4.89
N LEU A 428 -6.38 -9.86 5.01
CA LEU A 428 -7.12 -8.70 5.51
C LEU A 428 -7.51 -8.86 6.98
N ALA A 429 -7.07 -7.96 7.86
CA ALA A 429 -7.44 -7.94 9.28
C ALA A 429 -8.92 -7.56 9.50
N ILE A 430 -9.51 -8.05 10.60
CA ILE A 430 -10.84 -7.58 11.06
C ILE A 430 -10.71 -6.44 12.08
N LYS A 431 -9.69 -6.49 12.95
CA LYS A 431 -9.44 -5.46 13.97
C LYS A 431 -9.00 -4.17 13.30
N VAL A 432 -9.60 -3.05 13.71
CA VAL A 432 -9.35 -1.71 13.16
C VAL A 432 -8.60 -0.90 14.19
N GLY A 433 -7.48 -0.28 13.82
CA GLY A 433 -6.75 0.63 14.71
C GLY A 433 -5.86 -0.05 15.74
N SER A 434 -5.55 -1.34 15.61
CA SER A 434 -4.59 -2.02 16.50
C SER A 434 -3.18 -1.42 16.39
N SER A 435 -2.40 -1.45 17.46
CA SER A 435 -0.98 -1.02 17.43
C SER A 435 -0.14 -1.91 16.52
N GLU A 436 -0.48 -3.20 16.44
CA GLU A 436 0.08 -4.14 15.46
C GLU A 436 -0.93 -4.29 14.31
N SER A 437 -0.82 -3.43 13.29
CA SER A 437 -1.59 -3.62 12.04
C SER A 437 -0.86 -4.60 11.14
N LEU A 438 -1.62 -5.42 10.40
CA LEU A 438 -1.07 -6.29 9.37
C LEU A 438 -0.51 -5.48 8.19
N MET A 439 -1.06 -4.29 7.92
CA MET A 439 -0.68 -3.46 6.78
C MET A 439 -0.32 -2.06 7.27
N THR A 440 0.80 -1.53 6.81
CA THR A 440 1.23 -0.15 7.12
C THR A 440 0.14 0.87 6.77
N ARG A 441 0.06 1.92 7.59
CA ARG A 441 -0.84 3.07 7.39
C ARG A 441 -0.17 4.23 6.64
N HIS A 442 0.99 4.00 6.04
CA HIS A 442 1.72 5.02 5.30
C HIS A 442 0.99 5.43 4.01
N CYS A 443 1.00 6.73 3.68
CA CYS A 443 0.32 7.28 2.50
C CYS A 443 0.77 6.63 1.19
N SER A 444 2.06 6.28 1.07
CA SER A 444 2.61 5.62 -0.11
C SER A 444 2.04 4.22 -0.38
N THR A 445 1.30 3.64 0.57
CA THR A 445 0.68 2.31 0.40
C THR A 445 -0.76 2.40 -0.09
N ALA A 446 -1.33 3.60 -0.14
CA ALA A 446 -2.74 3.82 -0.44
C ALA A 446 -3.13 3.17 -1.78
N GLY A 447 -2.38 3.44 -2.87
CA GLY A 447 -2.67 2.83 -4.17
C GLY A 447 -2.67 1.30 -4.12
N THR A 448 -1.57 0.70 -3.65
CA THR A 448 -1.43 -0.76 -3.55
C THR A 448 -2.49 -1.39 -2.64
N ARG A 449 -2.77 -0.78 -1.49
CA ARG A 449 -3.80 -1.21 -0.52
C ARG A 449 -5.18 -1.18 -1.15
N PHE A 450 -5.59 -0.05 -1.71
CA PHE A 450 -6.92 0.09 -2.31
C PHE A 450 -7.06 -0.71 -3.62
N ARG A 451 -5.97 -1.05 -4.31
CA ARG A 451 -5.97 -2.03 -5.41
C ARG A 451 -6.30 -3.44 -4.91
N LEU A 452 -5.66 -3.89 -3.83
CA LEU A 452 -5.97 -5.18 -3.21
C LEU A 452 -7.43 -5.24 -2.74
N LEU A 453 -7.92 -4.18 -2.10
CA LEU A 453 -9.32 -4.08 -1.67
C LEU A 453 -10.29 -4.05 -2.87
N THR A 454 -9.90 -3.41 -3.97
CA THR A 454 -10.67 -3.43 -5.22
C THR A 454 -10.80 -4.86 -5.77
N CYS A 455 -9.74 -5.67 -5.70
CA CYS A 455 -9.80 -7.09 -6.08
C CYS A 455 -10.86 -7.83 -5.25
N GLY A 456 -10.86 -7.64 -3.93
CA GLY A 456 -11.85 -8.24 -3.03
C GLY A 456 -13.28 -7.75 -3.29
N MET A 457 -13.47 -6.45 -3.53
CA MET A 457 -14.79 -5.89 -3.88
C MET A 457 -15.31 -6.46 -5.20
N SER A 458 -14.43 -6.68 -6.18
CA SER A 458 -14.81 -7.28 -7.46
C SER A 458 -15.33 -8.72 -7.34
N LEU A 459 -14.89 -9.45 -6.31
CA LEU A 459 -15.41 -10.78 -5.97
C LEU A 459 -16.75 -10.70 -5.21
N LEU A 460 -16.94 -9.64 -4.41
CA LEU A 460 -18.16 -9.41 -3.64
C LEU A 460 -19.35 -8.94 -4.48
N GLN A 461 -19.11 -8.01 -5.41
CA GLN A 461 -20.15 -7.37 -6.22
C GLN A 461 -20.65 -8.25 -7.39
N GLY A 462 -20.04 -9.41 -7.60
CA GLY A 462 -20.53 -10.41 -8.54
C GLY A 462 -21.34 -11.52 -7.86
N ASP A 463 -22.03 -12.30 -8.69
CA ASP A 463 -22.65 -13.59 -8.31
C ASP A 463 -21.65 -14.75 -8.39
N VAL A 464 -20.35 -14.45 -8.32
CA VAL A 464 -19.26 -15.42 -8.42
C VAL A 464 -19.12 -16.20 -7.12
N LEU A 465 -19.27 -15.53 -5.98
CA LEU A 465 -19.27 -16.15 -4.66
C LEU A 465 -20.70 -16.54 -4.26
N PRO A 466 -20.90 -17.76 -3.73
CA PRO A 466 -22.20 -18.16 -3.21
C PRO A 466 -22.62 -17.24 -2.07
N LYS A 467 -23.93 -16.96 -1.98
CA LYS A 467 -24.52 -16.27 -0.84
C LYS A 467 -24.24 -17.11 0.41
N SER A 468 -23.31 -16.64 1.23
CA SER A 468 -22.74 -17.40 2.34
C SER A 468 -22.16 -16.45 3.37
N LEU A 469 -21.99 -16.93 4.60
CA LEU A 469 -21.33 -16.18 5.67
C LEU A 469 -19.91 -15.73 5.27
N ALA A 470 -19.19 -16.55 4.49
CA ALA A 470 -17.85 -16.21 3.99
C ALA A 470 -17.84 -14.93 3.15
N LYS A 471 -18.90 -14.67 2.38
CA LYS A 471 -19.08 -13.42 1.62
C LYS A 471 -19.22 -12.21 2.56
N ASN A 472 -19.96 -12.35 3.66
CA ASN A 472 -20.12 -11.30 4.66
C ASN A 472 -18.82 -11.06 5.45
N VAL A 473 -18.10 -12.12 5.81
CA VAL A 473 -16.78 -12.02 6.47
C VAL A 473 -15.78 -11.29 5.58
N LEU A 474 -15.73 -11.61 4.29
CA LEU A 474 -14.87 -10.89 3.35
C LEU A 474 -15.26 -9.40 3.25
N ARG A 475 -16.56 -9.08 3.19
CA ARG A 475 -17.04 -7.69 3.20
C ARG A 475 -16.59 -6.96 4.47
N GLN A 476 -16.79 -7.56 5.64
CA GLN A 476 -16.38 -6.98 6.90
C GLN A 476 -14.86 -6.73 6.96
N ARG A 477 -14.04 -7.68 6.49
CA ARG A 477 -12.58 -7.52 6.40
C ARG A 477 -12.16 -6.39 5.49
N ILE A 478 -12.78 -6.27 4.30
CA ILE A 478 -12.49 -5.18 3.36
C ILE A 478 -12.82 -3.82 3.98
N TYR A 479 -13.98 -3.71 4.65
CA TYR A 479 -14.41 -2.49 5.31
C TYR A 479 -13.49 -2.13 6.48
N SER A 480 -13.12 -3.12 7.30
CA SER A 480 -12.18 -2.95 8.41
C SER A 480 -10.81 -2.47 7.92
N VAL A 481 -10.24 -3.11 6.90
CA VAL A 481 -8.93 -2.71 6.34
C VAL A 481 -9.00 -1.35 5.65
N ALA A 482 -10.13 -0.98 5.01
CA ALA A 482 -10.30 0.37 4.49
C ALA A 482 -10.29 1.42 5.61
N LEU A 483 -10.97 1.15 6.73
CA LEU A 483 -11.02 2.07 7.88
C LEU A 483 -9.72 2.12 8.68
N ASP A 484 -8.98 1.00 8.77
CA ASP A 484 -7.70 0.91 9.47
C ASP A 484 -6.64 1.85 8.87
N TYR A 485 -6.69 2.14 7.57
CA TYR A 485 -5.82 3.14 6.93
C TYR A 485 -5.96 4.53 7.57
N PHE A 486 -7.16 4.88 8.03
CA PHE A 486 -7.45 6.20 8.61
C PHE A 486 -7.20 6.27 10.12
N CYS A 487 -6.73 5.19 10.76
CA CYS A 487 -6.40 5.12 12.18
C CYS A 487 -4.98 5.63 12.50
N SER A 488 -4.47 6.56 11.69
CA SER A 488 -3.22 7.27 11.91
C SER A 488 -3.38 8.74 11.55
N GLU A 489 -2.41 9.54 11.98
CA GLU A 489 -2.28 10.92 11.54
C GLU A 489 -2.26 11.02 10.01
N LYS A 490 -2.82 12.14 9.54
CA LYS A 490 -2.81 12.48 8.13
C LYS A 490 -1.38 12.76 7.68
N LYS A 491 -0.84 11.89 6.82
CA LYS A 491 0.49 12.03 6.21
C LYS A 491 0.35 12.59 4.79
N TYR A 492 1.39 13.28 4.34
CA TYR A 492 1.46 13.81 2.98
C TYR A 492 2.20 12.83 2.07
N PRO A 493 1.86 12.77 0.77
CA PRO A 493 2.53 11.87 -0.16
C PRO A 493 3.98 12.31 -0.35
N THR A 494 4.92 11.39 -0.11
CA THR A 494 6.33 11.55 -0.48
C THR A 494 6.59 11.22 -1.95
N GLN A 495 5.57 10.74 -2.66
CA GLN A 495 5.62 10.37 -4.07
C GLN A 495 5.20 11.56 -4.94
N SER A 496 5.78 11.69 -6.14
CA SER A 496 5.46 12.77 -7.08
C SER A 496 5.24 12.26 -8.51
N GLY A 497 4.51 13.02 -9.32
CA GLY A 497 4.37 12.75 -10.75
C GLY A 497 3.38 11.63 -11.09
N VAL A 498 3.86 10.61 -11.81
CA VAL A 498 3.03 9.53 -12.39
C VAL A 498 2.57 8.52 -11.34
N GLU A 499 3.42 8.18 -10.37
CA GLU A 499 3.08 7.20 -9.32
C GLU A 499 1.89 7.68 -8.49
N LEU A 500 1.94 8.92 -7.99
CA LEU A 500 0.84 9.53 -7.23
C LEU A 500 -0.44 9.63 -8.07
N SER A 501 -0.32 9.87 -9.37
CA SER A 501 -1.47 9.88 -10.27
C SER A 501 -2.16 8.52 -10.35
N GLU A 502 -1.39 7.43 -10.47
CA GLU A 502 -1.95 6.09 -10.50
C GLU A 502 -2.63 5.77 -9.17
N ASP A 503 -2.02 6.13 -8.04
CA ASP A 503 -2.60 5.95 -6.71
C ASP A 503 -3.95 6.66 -6.57
N ILE A 504 -4.05 7.93 -7.00
CA ILE A 504 -5.30 8.70 -7.00
C ILE A 504 -6.37 8.01 -7.86
N GLN A 505 -6.02 7.53 -9.05
CA GLN A 505 -6.95 6.81 -9.93
C GLN A 505 -7.47 5.52 -9.29
N ILE A 506 -6.61 4.77 -8.60
CA ILE A 506 -7.01 3.56 -7.88
C ILE A 506 -7.97 3.90 -6.74
N MET A 507 -7.68 4.96 -5.98
CA MET A 507 -8.54 5.42 -4.88
C MET A 507 -9.90 5.89 -5.38
N LEU A 508 -9.96 6.63 -6.49
CA LEU A 508 -11.21 7.04 -7.16
C LEU A 508 -12.02 5.85 -7.68
N LYS A 509 -11.34 4.87 -8.27
CA LYS A 509 -11.98 3.61 -8.70
C LYS A 509 -12.55 2.85 -7.51
N PHE A 510 -11.80 2.71 -6.42
CA PHE A 510 -12.27 2.07 -5.19
C PHE A 510 -13.45 2.82 -4.58
N TRP A 511 -13.40 4.16 -4.54
CA TRP A 511 -14.49 5.01 -4.06
C TRP A 511 -15.77 4.77 -4.86
N SER A 512 -15.67 4.73 -6.20
CA SER A 512 -16.81 4.48 -7.10
C SER A 512 -17.42 3.08 -6.89
N ILE A 513 -16.57 2.06 -6.72
CA ILE A 513 -16.98 0.67 -6.42
C ILE A 513 -17.66 0.62 -5.04
N MET A 514 -17.09 1.25 -4.02
CA MET A 514 -17.68 1.36 -2.68
C MET A 514 -19.01 2.13 -2.72
N HIS A 515 -19.10 3.15 -3.56
CA HIS A 515 -20.33 3.91 -3.76
C HIS A 515 -21.43 3.03 -4.39
N ALA A 516 -21.10 2.20 -5.38
CA ALA A 516 -22.03 1.24 -5.97
C ALA A 516 -22.46 0.12 -5.00
N ASP A 517 -21.68 -0.17 -3.95
CA ASP A 517 -21.90 -1.29 -3.02
C ASP A 517 -23.25 -1.24 -2.29
N LYS A 518 -23.87 -0.06 -2.18
CA LYS A 518 -25.20 0.12 -1.58
C LYS A 518 -26.27 -0.81 -2.20
N LYS A 519 -26.17 -1.11 -3.50
CA LYS A 519 -27.10 -2.01 -4.22
C LYS A 519 -26.90 -3.47 -3.78
N TYR A 520 -25.66 -3.86 -3.55
CA TYR A 520 -25.25 -5.23 -3.24
C TYR A 520 -25.48 -5.59 -1.77
N ILE A 521 -25.35 -4.63 -0.85
CA ILE A 521 -25.69 -4.82 0.58
C ILE A 521 -27.15 -5.27 0.72
N LYS A 522 -28.08 -4.57 0.04
CA LYS A 522 -29.51 -4.89 0.11
C LYS A 522 -29.86 -6.22 -0.57
N SER A 523 -29.24 -6.53 -1.71
CA SER A 523 -29.55 -7.74 -2.50
C SER A 523 -28.99 -9.02 -1.89
N HIS A 524 -27.77 -8.99 -1.35
CA HIS A 524 -27.08 -10.22 -0.91
C HIS A 524 -27.46 -10.69 0.50
N MET A 525 -28.02 -9.83 1.35
CA MET A 525 -28.43 -10.21 2.72
C MET A 525 -29.80 -10.91 2.76
N VAL A 526 -30.59 -10.82 1.68
CA VAL A 526 -31.95 -11.39 1.61
C VAL A 526 -31.95 -12.87 1.17
N GLY A 527 -30.87 -13.34 0.53
CA GLY A 527 -30.86 -14.64 -0.14
C GLY A 527 -30.65 -15.88 0.72
N ASP A 528 -30.33 -15.75 2.01
CA ASP A 528 -30.18 -16.92 2.92
C ASP A 528 -31.53 -17.57 3.28
N LEU A 529 -32.67 -16.92 2.96
CA LEU A 529 -34.01 -17.43 3.23
C LEU A 529 -34.43 -18.56 2.25
N ASP A 530 -34.07 -18.46 0.97
CA ASP A 530 -34.57 -19.40 -0.05
C ASP A 530 -33.88 -20.77 -0.01
N GLY A 531 -32.60 -20.82 0.37
CA GLY A 531 -31.84 -22.06 0.48
C GLY A 531 -32.33 -22.96 1.62
N LEU A 532 -32.60 -22.36 2.80
CA LEU A 532 -33.07 -23.09 3.98
C LEU A 532 -34.56 -23.45 3.94
N VAL A 533 -35.36 -22.74 3.14
CA VAL A 533 -36.79 -23.01 2.97
C VAL A 533 -37.05 -24.00 1.82
N SER A 534 -36.26 -23.97 0.74
CA SER A 534 -36.39 -24.94 -0.36
C SER A 534 -36.01 -26.36 0.05
N GLU A 535 -35.02 -26.54 0.94
CA GLU A 535 -34.64 -27.87 1.46
C GLU A 535 -35.71 -28.52 2.34
N ARG A 536 -36.69 -27.75 2.86
CA ARG A 536 -37.76 -28.30 3.71
C ARG A 536 -39.06 -28.61 2.96
N LEU A 537 -39.18 -28.19 1.70
CA LEU A 537 -40.41 -28.36 0.91
C LEU A 537 -40.33 -29.48 -0.14
N HIS A 538 -39.13 -29.98 -0.46
CA HIS A 538 -38.96 -31.13 -1.36
C HIS A 538 -38.51 -32.36 -0.56
N GLY A 539 -39.48 -33.03 0.04
CA GLY A 539 -39.31 -34.39 0.54
C GLY A 539 -39.08 -35.34 -0.64
N GLY A 540 -37.81 -35.71 -0.86
CA GLY A 540 -37.40 -36.69 -1.86
C GLY A 540 -35.95 -37.09 -1.59
N SER A 541 -35.79 -38.25 -0.97
CA SER A 541 -34.50 -38.84 -0.59
C SER A 541 -33.54 -38.96 -1.78
N ILE A 542 -32.44 -38.21 -1.78
CA ILE A 542 -31.20 -38.57 -2.50
C ILE A 542 -30.03 -38.23 -1.57
N ALA A 543 -29.38 -39.29 -1.07
CA ALA A 543 -28.14 -39.23 -0.34
C ALA A 543 -27.02 -38.65 -1.23
N LEU A 544 -26.23 -37.71 -0.70
CA LEU A 544 -24.92 -37.37 -1.25
C LEU A 544 -23.85 -37.48 -0.16
N ASN A 545 -22.94 -38.41 -0.42
CA ASN A 545 -21.77 -38.79 0.36
C ASN A 545 -20.87 -37.61 0.70
N SER A 546 -20.69 -37.38 1.99
CA SER A 546 -19.49 -36.77 2.55
C SER A 546 -18.33 -37.78 2.49
N SER A 547 -17.41 -37.59 1.54
CA SER A 547 -16.09 -38.23 1.59
C SER A 547 -15.06 -37.17 1.98
N VAL A 548 -14.94 -36.94 3.28
CA VAL A 548 -13.70 -36.43 3.88
C VAL A 548 -13.15 -37.60 4.68
N SER A 549 -12.23 -38.33 4.05
CA SER A 549 -11.51 -39.43 4.67
C SER A 549 -10.59 -38.90 5.76
N ASN A 550 -10.69 -39.54 6.92
CA ASN A 550 -9.77 -39.47 8.04
C ASN A 550 -8.31 -39.59 7.59
N PHE A 551 -7.47 -38.66 8.05
CA PHE A 551 -6.05 -38.93 8.28
C PHE A 551 -5.73 -38.50 9.72
N ASN A 552 -5.60 -39.49 10.59
CA ASN A 552 -4.92 -39.35 11.88
C ASN A 552 -3.43 -39.63 11.64
N SER A 553 -2.56 -38.67 11.98
CA SER A 553 -1.26 -38.96 12.62
C SER A 553 -0.70 -37.68 13.25
N THR A 554 -0.71 -37.69 14.59
CA THR A 554 0.32 -37.18 15.51
C THR A 554 1.41 -36.26 14.93
N HIS A 555 1.33 -34.95 15.23
CA HIS A 555 2.41 -34.19 15.88
C HIS A 555 1.88 -32.81 16.33
N ASN A 556 2.11 -32.51 17.61
CA ASN A 556 1.75 -31.25 18.27
C ASN A 556 2.36 -30.03 17.57
N PHE A 557 1.51 -29.07 17.18
CA PHE A 557 1.80 -27.64 17.23
C PHE A 557 0.49 -26.87 17.45
N ASP A 558 0.48 -26.03 18.48
CA ASP A 558 -0.67 -25.30 19.01
C ASP A 558 -1.33 -24.36 17.99
N ASN A 559 -2.56 -24.67 17.60
CA ASN A 559 -3.47 -23.75 16.93
C ASN A 559 -4.69 -23.54 17.84
N LYS A 560 -4.67 -22.49 18.68
CA LYS A 560 -5.86 -22.03 19.40
C LYS A 560 -6.86 -21.47 18.39
N SER A 561 -7.89 -22.25 18.10
CA SER A 561 -9.03 -21.88 17.28
C SER A 561 -9.89 -20.82 17.97
N ILE A 562 -10.12 -19.74 17.22
CA ILE A 562 -11.03 -18.64 17.50
C ILE A 562 -12.47 -19.15 17.45
N SER A 563 -13.05 -19.39 18.62
CA SER A 563 -14.50 -19.54 18.78
C SER A 563 -14.92 -19.10 20.19
N SER A 564 -14.65 -17.84 20.54
CA SER A 564 -15.23 -17.19 21.73
C SER A 564 -14.99 -15.67 21.73
N GLU A 565 -15.49 -14.94 20.73
CA GLU A 565 -15.59 -13.47 20.83
C GLU A 565 -16.93 -12.99 20.26
N PHE A 566 -18.02 -13.41 20.91
CA PHE A 566 -19.28 -12.67 20.95
C PHE A 566 -19.78 -12.73 22.39
N GLY A 567 -19.27 -11.83 23.22
CA GLY A 567 -19.65 -11.68 24.63
C GLY A 567 -19.91 -10.21 24.93
N ARG A 568 -21.15 -9.93 25.34
CA ARG A 568 -21.73 -8.61 25.61
C ARG A 568 -21.07 -7.95 26.82
N SER A 569 -20.96 -6.63 26.77
CA SER A 569 -20.82 -5.79 27.96
C SER A 569 -22.11 -5.88 28.78
N SER A 570 -22.00 -6.31 30.05
CA SER A 570 -22.97 -5.96 31.09
C SER A 570 -22.40 -6.24 32.49
N THR A 571 -22.39 -5.16 33.26
CA THR A 571 -22.36 -4.99 34.73
C THR A 571 -22.73 -6.19 35.60
N MET A 572 -22.02 -6.29 36.73
CA MET A 572 -22.08 -7.34 37.76
C MET A 572 -23.37 -7.40 38.59
N GLY A 573 -23.70 -8.62 39.05
CA GLY A 573 -24.58 -8.96 40.18
C GLY A 573 -24.69 -10.51 40.33
N PRO A 574 -24.53 -11.13 41.52
CA PRO A 574 -24.19 -12.56 41.64
C PRO A 574 -25.39 -13.51 41.87
N ASN A 575 -25.13 -14.79 41.65
CA ASN A 575 -25.95 -16.01 41.89
C ASN A 575 -26.82 -16.49 40.72
N ASN A 576 -26.40 -17.51 39.97
CA ASN A 576 -26.68 -18.91 40.34
C ASN A 576 -26.07 -19.89 39.30
N MET A 577 -25.55 -20.99 39.81
CA MET A 577 -24.84 -22.06 39.09
C MET A 577 -25.82 -23.17 38.67
N GLY A 578 -25.68 -23.77 37.49
CA GLY A 578 -26.43 -24.97 37.12
C GLY A 578 -26.41 -25.35 35.64
N GLY A 579 -25.50 -26.24 35.25
CA GLY A 579 -25.48 -26.88 33.93
C GLY A 579 -26.56 -27.96 33.80
N TRP A 580 -27.17 -28.11 32.62
CA TRP A 580 -28.20 -29.13 32.38
C TRP A 580 -27.89 -29.92 31.10
N MET A 581 -27.66 -31.22 31.33
CA MET A 581 -27.53 -32.31 30.36
C MET A 581 -28.84 -32.56 29.59
N ASN A 582 -28.68 -33.10 28.39
CA ASN A 582 -29.75 -33.65 27.56
C ASN A 582 -30.38 -34.90 28.21
N THR A 583 -31.66 -34.83 28.55
CA THR A 583 -32.54 -36.01 28.62
C THR A 583 -33.90 -35.67 28.03
N VAL A 584 -34.33 -36.47 27.06
CA VAL A 584 -35.65 -36.44 26.44
C VAL A 584 -36.61 -37.25 27.32
N PRO A 585 -37.85 -36.81 27.59
CA PRO A 585 -38.91 -37.72 28.00
C PRO A 585 -39.97 -37.91 26.90
N LEU A 586 -40.36 -39.17 26.72
CA LEU A 586 -41.46 -39.65 25.91
C LEU A 586 -42.79 -39.57 26.71
N SER A 587 -43.79 -38.92 26.09
CA SER A 587 -45.26 -39.15 26.08
C SER A 587 -46.01 -39.64 27.33
N ASN A 588 -47.05 -38.91 27.77
CA ASN A 588 -48.49 -39.22 27.50
C ASN A 588 -49.47 -38.22 28.15
N GLY A 589 -50.54 -37.84 27.43
CA GLY A 589 -51.80 -37.37 28.03
C GLY A 589 -52.45 -36.11 27.43
N GLY A 590 -53.42 -36.29 26.52
CA GLY A 590 -54.69 -35.55 26.52
C GLY A 590 -54.77 -34.08 26.10
N ASN A 591 -55.36 -33.87 24.91
CA ASN A 591 -56.21 -32.75 24.48
C ASN A 591 -55.67 -31.32 24.24
N THR A 592 -55.81 -30.94 22.97
CA THR A 592 -56.22 -29.63 22.43
C THR A 592 -55.40 -28.39 22.79
N ASN A 593 -54.43 -28.04 21.93
CA ASN A 593 -54.32 -26.70 21.34
C ASN A 593 -53.29 -26.68 20.20
N THR A 594 -53.77 -26.95 18.98
CA THR A 594 -53.07 -26.64 17.74
C THR A 594 -53.05 -25.13 17.52
N LEU A 595 -52.00 -24.40 17.94
CA LEU A 595 -51.69 -23.05 17.40
C LEU A 595 -50.30 -22.45 17.73
N THR A 596 -49.40 -23.11 18.46
CA THR A 596 -48.14 -22.48 18.94
C THR A 596 -46.89 -22.71 18.07
N LYS A 597 -46.93 -23.54 17.02
CA LYS A 597 -45.77 -23.72 16.12
C LYS A 597 -45.59 -22.59 15.08
N ARG A 598 -46.66 -21.88 14.71
CA ARG A 598 -46.59 -20.74 13.77
C ARG A 598 -46.01 -19.48 14.41
N SER A 599 -46.27 -19.25 15.69
CA SER A 599 -45.80 -18.08 16.45
C SER A 599 -44.29 -18.13 16.73
N VAL A 600 -43.72 -19.29 17.08
CA VAL A 600 -42.27 -19.46 17.28
C VAL A 600 -41.49 -19.25 15.96
N SER A 601 -42.01 -19.74 14.82
CA SER A 601 -41.39 -19.49 13.51
C SER A 601 -41.49 -18.01 13.09
N ARG A 602 -42.62 -17.33 13.36
CA ARG A 602 -42.77 -15.89 13.09
C ARG A 602 -41.87 -15.04 13.99
N GLN A 603 -41.65 -15.47 15.23
CA GLN A 603 -40.79 -14.74 16.17
C GLN A 603 -39.30 -14.93 15.82
N GLN A 604 -38.87 -16.14 15.46
CA GLN A 604 -37.53 -16.37 14.89
C GLN A 604 -37.32 -15.64 13.56
N GLN A 605 -38.32 -15.64 12.67
CA GLN A 605 -38.26 -14.91 11.40
C GLN A 605 -38.21 -13.39 11.62
N ARG A 606 -38.95 -12.85 12.60
CA ARG A 606 -38.85 -11.44 13.01
C ARG A 606 -37.49 -11.09 13.62
N HIS A 607 -36.94 -11.96 14.49
CA HIS A 607 -35.59 -11.76 15.06
C HIS A 607 -34.50 -11.80 13.98
N PHE A 608 -34.62 -12.70 13.00
CA PHE A 608 -33.66 -12.82 11.90
C PHE A 608 -33.75 -11.65 10.92
N LEU A 609 -34.97 -11.21 10.57
CA LEU A 609 -35.19 -10.01 9.77
C LEU A 609 -34.66 -8.75 10.48
N ALA A 610 -34.89 -8.62 11.80
CA ALA A 610 -34.34 -7.53 12.59
C ALA A 610 -32.80 -7.56 12.64
N HIS A 611 -32.19 -8.75 12.71
CA HIS A 611 -30.73 -8.90 12.67
C HIS A 611 -30.14 -8.53 11.31
N ASN A 612 -30.78 -8.93 10.21
CA ASN A 612 -30.39 -8.53 8.85
C ASN A 612 -30.53 -7.02 8.64
N ASP A 613 -31.61 -6.42 9.13
CA ASP A 613 -31.78 -4.97 9.09
C ASP A 613 -30.71 -4.25 9.92
N SER A 614 -30.29 -4.82 11.05
CA SER A 614 -29.16 -4.30 11.83
C SER A 614 -27.85 -4.35 11.05
N LEU A 615 -27.51 -5.50 10.46
CA LEU A 615 -26.28 -5.67 9.66
C LEU A 615 -26.25 -4.72 8.46
N VAL A 616 -27.38 -4.56 7.76
CA VAL A 616 -27.49 -3.62 6.64
C VAL A 616 -27.26 -2.18 7.11
N LYS A 617 -27.81 -1.79 8.28
CA LYS A 617 -27.55 -0.47 8.88
C LYS A 617 -26.07 -0.31 9.24
N ASP A 618 -25.45 -1.32 9.83
CA ASP A 618 -24.04 -1.27 10.24
C ASP A 618 -23.10 -1.11 9.04
N TYR A 619 -23.31 -1.89 7.97
CA TYR A 619 -22.54 -1.72 6.72
C TYR A 619 -22.82 -0.38 6.07
N THR A 620 -24.05 0.13 6.14
CA THR A 620 -24.37 1.46 5.59
C THR A 620 -23.63 2.57 6.35
N LYS A 621 -23.55 2.49 7.68
CA LYS A 621 -22.79 3.41 8.53
C LYS A 621 -21.29 3.36 8.24
N LYS A 622 -20.69 2.15 8.21
CA LYS A 622 -19.27 1.97 7.87
C LYS A 622 -18.96 2.44 6.45
N ARG A 623 -19.83 2.14 5.48
CA ARG A 623 -19.69 2.62 4.09
C ARG A 623 -19.68 4.14 4.03
N TRP A 624 -20.56 4.81 4.78
CA TRP A 624 -20.56 6.27 4.84
C TRP A 624 -19.22 6.79 5.37
N LEU A 625 -18.70 6.24 6.47
CA LEU A 625 -17.39 6.62 7.01
C LEU A 625 -16.27 6.44 5.98
N ILE A 626 -16.22 5.28 5.30
CA ILE A 626 -15.21 4.98 4.27
C ILE A 626 -15.28 6.01 3.13
N LEU A 627 -16.47 6.30 2.59
CA LEU A 627 -16.64 7.25 1.49
C LEU A 627 -16.23 8.66 1.89
N SER A 628 -16.67 9.13 3.07
CA SER A 628 -16.35 10.47 3.56
C SER A 628 -14.84 10.63 3.78
N LEU A 629 -14.20 9.65 4.41
CA LEU A 629 -12.76 9.66 4.69
C LEU A 629 -11.91 9.56 3.41
N LEU A 630 -12.31 8.69 2.48
CA LEU A 630 -11.65 8.57 1.17
C LEU A 630 -11.75 9.87 0.38
N SER A 631 -12.91 10.53 0.35
CA SER A 631 -13.05 11.79 -0.35
C SER A 631 -12.12 12.88 0.21
N VAL A 632 -11.98 12.98 1.53
CA VAL A 632 -11.02 13.93 2.16
C VAL A 632 -9.57 13.60 1.77
N GLU A 633 -9.22 12.32 1.74
CA GLU A 633 -7.87 11.91 1.37
C GLU A 633 -7.59 12.18 -0.11
N ILE A 634 -8.53 11.87 -1.01
CA ILE A 634 -8.44 12.14 -2.44
C ILE A 634 -8.31 13.64 -2.71
N GLU A 635 -9.13 14.49 -2.06
CA GLU A 635 -9.00 15.96 -2.14
C GLU A 635 -7.57 16.38 -1.77
N THR A 636 -7.05 15.84 -0.68
CA THR A 636 -5.70 16.16 -0.19
C THR A 636 -4.62 15.74 -1.20
N LEU A 637 -4.67 14.52 -1.72
CA LEU A 637 -3.66 14.02 -2.65
C LEU A 637 -3.67 14.80 -3.97
N VAL A 638 -4.86 15.12 -4.49
CA VAL A 638 -5.02 15.91 -5.71
C VAL A 638 -4.50 17.34 -5.51
N THR A 639 -4.80 17.98 -4.37
CA THR A 639 -4.26 19.30 -4.03
C THR A 639 -2.74 19.28 -3.89
N ASN A 640 -2.16 18.24 -3.28
CA ASN A 640 -0.69 18.12 -3.17
C ASN A 640 -0.01 17.90 -4.53
N GLN A 641 -0.66 17.16 -5.44
CA GLN A 641 -0.12 16.95 -6.78
C GLN A 641 -0.11 18.23 -7.61
N ASN A 642 -1.13 19.09 -7.43
CA ASN A 642 -1.34 20.28 -8.25
C ASN A 642 -1.62 21.53 -7.38
N PRO A 643 -0.65 22.00 -6.57
CA PRO A 643 -0.87 23.09 -5.62
C PRO A 643 -1.14 24.45 -6.29
N LEU A 644 -0.74 24.62 -7.56
CA LEU A 644 -0.88 25.86 -8.33
C LEU A 644 -2.24 26.02 -9.02
N ILE A 645 -3.06 24.95 -9.06
CA ILE A 645 -4.36 25.02 -9.74
C ILE A 645 -5.41 25.46 -8.73
N GLU A 646 -5.92 26.67 -8.92
CA GLU A 646 -6.82 27.33 -7.97
C GLU A 646 -8.29 26.87 -8.09
N THR A 647 -8.74 26.45 -9.28
CA THR A 647 -10.14 26.07 -9.51
C THR A 647 -10.34 24.56 -9.65
N ARG A 648 -11.37 24.04 -8.97
CA ARG A 648 -11.78 22.63 -9.05
C ARG A 648 -12.19 22.20 -10.46
N GLU A 649 -12.73 23.12 -11.26
CA GLU A 649 -13.09 22.89 -12.65
C GLU A 649 -11.87 22.71 -13.54
N ALA A 650 -10.79 23.48 -13.33
CA ALA A 650 -9.53 23.28 -14.04
C ALA A 650 -8.86 21.95 -13.64
N LEU A 651 -8.95 21.55 -12.37
CA LEU A 651 -8.49 20.23 -11.89
C LEU A 651 -9.29 19.09 -12.54
N SER A 652 -10.63 19.18 -12.59
CA SER A 652 -11.47 18.19 -13.28
C SER A 652 -11.17 18.15 -14.78
N GLY A 653 -11.00 19.32 -15.41
CA GLY A 653 -10.57 19.45 -16.80
C GLY A 653 -9.23 18.78 -17.07
N LEU A 654 -8.23 18.95 -16.21
CA LEU A 654 -6.93 18.30 -16.34
C LEU A 654 -7.04 16.77 -16.19
N LEU A 655 -7.85 16.29 -15.25
CA LEU A 655 -8.11 14.87 -15.05
C LEU A 655 -8.90 14.25 -16.20
N THR A 656 -9.79 14.99 -16.86
CA THR A 656 -10.54 14.53 -18.06
C THR A 656 -9.71 14.62 -19.34
N HIS A 657 -8.82 15.61 -19.49
CA HIS A 657 -7.91 15.69 -20.65
C HIS A 657 -6.88 14.55 -20.71
N ARG A 658 -6.57 13.92 -19.57
CA ARG A 658 -5.82 12.65 -19.53
C ARG A 658 -6.56 11.47 -20.17
N ASP A 659 -7.88 11.57 -20.39
CA ASP A 659 -8.70 10.45 -20.87
C ASP A 659 -8.72 10.33 -22.42
N TYR A 660 -8.26 11.33 -23.17
CA TYR A 660 -8.36 11.36 -24.65
C TYR A 660 -7.51 10.31 -25.40
N GLY A 661 -6.73 9.48 -24.68
CA GLY A 661 -5.92 8.40 -25.27
C GLY A 661 -6.41 6.97 -24.99
N SER A 662 -7.39 6.74 -24.11
CA SER A 662 -7.75 5.37 -23.69
C SER A 662 -9.18 4.98 -24.06
N THR A 663 -9.31 3.89 -24.82
CA THR A 663 -10.60 3.26 -25.05
C THR A 663 -10.98 2.45 -23.80
N ALA A 664 -12.09 2.86 -23.17
CA ALA A 664 -12.90 2.09 -22.20
C ALA A 664 -12.46 1.96 -20.72
N VAL A 665 -11.51 2.76 -20.20
CA VAL A 665 -11.21 2.79 -18.75
C VAL A 665 -11.47 4.17 -18.12
N GLY A 666 -12.76 4.47 -17.92
CA GLY A 666 -13.28 5.30 -16.81
C GLY A 666 -13.08 6.81 -16.92
N ASN A 667 -14.19 7.57 -16.88
CA ASN A 667 -14.19 9.03 -16.72
C ASN A 667 -13.57 9.43 -15.36
N VAL A 668 -12.25 9.57 -15.26
CA VAL A 668 -11.56 9.84 -13.99
C VAL A 668 -12.00 11.19 -13.43
N GLY A 669 -12.14 12.21 -14.29
CA GLY A 669 -12.66 13.51 -13.89
C GLY A 669 -14.08 13.44 -13.33
N ARG A 670 -14.97 12.64 -13.93
CA ARG A 670 -16.33 12.44 -13.40
C ARG A 670 -16.33 11.71 -12.05
N GLN A 671 -15.48 10.71 -11.88
CA GLN A 671 -15.34 10.01 -10.59
C GLN A 671 -14.85 10.98 -9.51
N TYR A 672 -13.94 11.88 -9.86
CA TYR A 672 -13.47 12.94 -8.96
C TYR A 672 -14.60 13.92 -8.61
N GLU A 673 -15.36 14.41 -9.60
CA GLU A 673 -16.52 15.27 -9.37
C GLU A 673 -17.56 14.63 -8.45
N ASP A 674 -17.90 13.36 -8.69
CA ASP A 674 -18.84 12.61 -7.85
C ASP A 674 -18.32 12.49 -6.39
N ALA A 675 -17.02 12.23 -6.21
CA ALA A 675 -16.38 12.13 -4.90
C ALA A 675 -16.32 13.47 -4.16
N MET A 676 -16.05 14.57 -4.86
CA MET A 676 -16.02 15.92 -4.30
C MET A 676 -17.42 16.41 -3.96
N LYS A 677 -18.41 16.16 -4.83
CA LYS A 677 -19.82 16.48 -4.55
C LYS A 677 -20.31 15.78 -3.28
N PHE A 678 -19.96 14.50 -3.11
CA PHE A 678 -20.28 13.77 -1.89
C PHE A 678 -19.62 14.40 -0.65
N LEU A 679 -18.37 14.86 -0.76
CA LEU A 679 -17.67 15.53 0.33
C LEU A 679 -18.29 16.88 0.70
N ASP A 680 -18.69 17.67 -0.30
CA ASP A 680 -19.37 18.95 -0.09
C ASP A 680 -20.73 18.71 0.60
N ASP A 681 -21.47 17.68 0.20
CA ASP A 681 -22.70 17.28 0.89
C ASP A 681 -22.44 16.86 2.35
N VAL A 682 -21.35 16.14 2.63
CA VAL A 682 -20.95 15.78 4.00
C VAL A 682 -20.61 17.01 4.83
N ARG A 683 -19.86 17.97 4.29
CA ARG A 683 -19.46 19.20 5.01
C ARG A 683 -20.64 20.14 5.25
N ASN A 684 -21.51 20.32 4.25
CA ASN A 684 -22.52 21.38 4.24
C ASN A 684 -23.93 20.91 4.66
N ARG A 685 -24.28 19.63 4.48
CA ARG A 685 -25.64 19.11 4.75
C ARG A 685 -25.74 18.25 6.00
N THR A 686 -24.62 17.89 6.63
CA THR A 686 -24.63 17.06 7.84
C THR A 686 -24.99 17.91 9.05
N THR A 687 -26.07 17.54 9.75
CA THR A 687 -26.53 18.24 10.95
C THR A 687 -25.66 17.90 12.16
N ASP A 688 -25.66 18.75 13.19
CA ASP A 688 -24.92 18.52 14.44
C ASP A 688 -25.27 17.19 15.11
N LYS A 689 -26.55 16.81 15.08
CA LYS A 689 -27.01 15.52 15.60
C LYS A 689 -26.39 14.35 14.83
N ALA A 690 -26.31 14.46 13.50
CA ALA A 690 -25.69 13.45 12.66
C ALA A 690 -24.17 13.37 12.92
N TRP A 691 -23.48 14.51 13.08
CA TRP A 691 -22.05 14.53 13.43
C TRP A 691 -21.74 13.77 14.72
N LYS A 692 -22.55 13.98 15.77
CA LYS A 692 -22.43 13.23 17.03
C LYS A 692 -22.64 11.73 16.83
N GLU A 693 -23.65 11.35 16.05
CA GLU A 693 -23.89 9.94 15.72
C GLU A 693 -22.71 9.34 14.93
N HIS A 694 -22.14 10.08 13.98
CA HIS A 694 -20.99 9.63 13.21
C HIS A 694 -19.73 9.47 14.08
N ALA A 695 -19.51 10.34 15.07
CA ALA A 695 -18.44 10.18 16.05
C ALA A 695 -18.60 8.89 16.86
N ARG A 696 -19.81 8.63 17.39
CA ARG A 696 -20.13 7.41 18.14
C ARG A 696 -20.00 6.15 17.28
N ASN A 697 -20.52 6.20 16.05
CA ASN A 697 -20.38 5.09 15.11
C ASN A 697 -18.89 4.82 14.77
N ALA A 698 -18.05 5.86 14.70
CA ALA A 698 -16.62 5.68 14.50
C ALA A 698 -15.96 5.07 15.75
N TRP A 699 -16.35 5.51 16.94
CA TRP A 699 -15.88 4.97 18.22
C TRP A 699 -16.23 3.48 18.38
N ASP A 700 -17.47 3.10 18.06
CA ASP A 700 -17.95 1.71 18.07
C ASP A 700 -17.16 0.81 17.10
N VAL A 701 -16.62 1.38 16.01
CA VAL A 701 -15.74 0.66 15.08
C VAL A 701 -14.32 0.56 15.63
N SER A 702 -13.75 1.69 16.07
CA SER A 702 -12.42 1.78 16.66
C SER A 702 -12.23 3.13 17.34
N THR A 703 -11.72 3.11 18.57
CA THR A 703 -11.39 4.33 19.32
C THR A 703 -10.31 5.15 18.61
N ALA A 704 -9.33 4.50 17.97
CA ALA A 704 -8.31 5.17 17.17
C ALA A 704 -8.91 5.93 15.97
N LEU A 705 -9.88 5.33 15.28
CA LEU A 705 -10.54 5.98 14.15
C LEU A 705 -11.27 7.26 14.58
N ALA A 706 -11.97 7.20 15.71
CA ALA A 706 -12.70 8.35 16.26
C ALA A 706 -11.76 9.51 16.63
N VAL A 707 -10.62 9.21 17.27
CA VAL A 707 -9.61 10.22 17.67
C VAL A 707 -9.03 10.96 16.46
N PHE A 708 -8.82 10.31 15.33
CA PHE A 708 -8.27 10.96 14.13
C PHE A 708 -9.33 11.60 13.22
N LEU A 709 -10.62 11.45 13.52
CA LEU A 709 -11.71 11.97 12.69
C LEU A 709 -11.76 13.52 12.66
N PRO A 710 -11.61 14.24 13.79
CA PRO A 710 -11.61 15.72 13.82
C PRO A 710 -10.52 16.35 12.96
N ASN A 711 -9.33 15.74 12.92
CA ASN A 711 -8.19 16.24 12.13
C ASN A 711 -8.47 16.29 10.62
N ARG A 712 -9.46 15.52 10.14
CA ARG A 712 -9.80 15.39 8.72
C ARG A 712 -10.96 16.29 8.31
N PHE A 713 -12.01 16.37 9.14
CA PHE A 713 -13.21 17.15 8.84
C PHE A 713 -13.19 18.57 9.43
N LYS A 714 -12.37 18.84 10.45
CA LYS A 714 -12.24 20.15 11.12
C LYS A 714 -13.58 20.71 11.61
N SER A 715 -14.44 19.85 12.18
CA SER A 715 -15.74 20.24 12.75
C SER A 715 -15.67 20.29 14.27
N LEU A 716 -16.07 21.43 14.86
CA LEU A 716 -16.08 21.65 16.31
C LEU A 716 -17.06 20.71 17.03
N VAL A 717 -18.21 20.42 16.44
CA VAL A 717 -19.21 19.50 17.02
C VAL A 717 -18.63 18.09 17.17
N LEU A 718 -17.87 17.66 16.17
CA LEU A 718 -17.21 16.37 16.16
C LEU A 718 -16.09 16.31 17.22
N GLU A 719 -15.28 17.36 17.32
CA GLU A 719 -14.22 17.51 18.33
C GLU A 719 -14.78 17.45 19.76
N ASN A 720 -15.89 18.15 20.03
CA ASN A 720 -16.54 18.14 21.32
C ASN A 720 -17.10 16.75 21.68
N GLU A 721 -17.73 16.04 20.74
CA GLU A 721 -18.25 14.70 21.00
C GLU A 721 -17.11 13.68 21.25
N VAL A 722 -16.03 13.76 20.47
CA VAL A 722 -14.84 12.92 20.67
C VAL A 722 -14.19 13.20 22.04
N THR A 723 -14.15 14.47 22.46
CA THR A 723 -13.69 14.89 23.80
C THR A 723 -14.48 14.20 24.90
N ILE A 724 -15.81 14.22 24.82
CA ILE A 724 -16.70 13.55 25.79
C ILE A 724 -16.42 12.03 25.82
N LEU A 725 -16.27 11.39 24.66
CA LEU A 725 -16.02 9.95 24.57
C LEU A 725 -14.64 9.56 25.14
N VAL A 726 -13.60 10.35 24.84
CA VAL A 726 -12.24 10.15 25.37
C VAL A 726 -12.20 10.29 26.88
N GLN A 727 -12.90 11.28 27.44
CA GLN A 727 -12.99 11.48 28.88
C GLN A 727 -13.82 10.38 29.57
N ALA A 728 -14.86 9.86 28.92
CA ALA A 728 -15.64 8.74 29.46
C ALA A 728 -14.86 7.42 29.50
N HIS A 729 -13.94 7.20 28.56
CA HIS A 729 -13.22 5.93 28.38
C HIS A 729 -11.70 6.10 28.17
N PRO A 730 -10.95 6.68 29.13
CA PRO A 730 -9.53 7.01 28.96
C PRO A 730 -8.62 5.79 28.80
N THR A 731 -8.97 4.65 29.40
CA THR A 731 -8.19 3.41 29.33
C THR A 731 -8.13 2.82 27.93
N GLU A 732 -9.12 3.08 27.09
CA GLU A 732 -9.19 2.56 25.72
C GLU A 732 -8.31 3.36 24.74
N VAL A 733 -7.89 4.57 25.11
CA VAL A 733 -7.17 5.51 24.21
C VAL A 733 -5.81 5.96 24.72
N CYS A 734 -5.39 5.56 25.93
CA CYS A 734 -4.11 5.93 26.53
C CYS A 734 -2.88 5.57 25.68
N HIS A 735 -3.02 4.58 24.79
CA HIS A 735 -1.99 4.15 23.83
C HIS A 735 -1.84 5.07 22.61
N LEU A 736 -2.74 6.05 22.45
CA LEU A 736 -2.75 7.05 21.37
C LEU A 736 -2.27 8.39 21.93
N ASP A 737 -1.16 8.90 21.42
CA ASP A 737 -0.60 10.19 21.82
C ASP A 737 -1.53 11.36 21.53
N LYS A 738 -2.18 11.37 20.35
CA LYS A 738 -3.13 12.44 19.96
C LYS A 738 -4.42 12.48 20.77
N ALA A 739 -4.81 11.37 21.41
CA ALA A 739 -5.98 11.38 22.27
C ALA A 739 -5.77 12.25 23.53
N LEU A 740 -4.51 12.55 23.89
CA LEU A 740 -4.19 13.43 25.01
C LEU A 740 -4.73 14.86 24.82
N ASP A 741 -4.81 15.34 23.57
CA ASP A 741 -5.32 16.68 23.25
C ASP A 741 -6.81 16.81 23.59
N PHE A 742 -7.58 15.72 23.46
CA PHE A 742 -9.00 15.66 23.83
C PHE A 742 -9.20 15.32 25.31
N PHE A 743 -8.25 14.64 25.94
CA PHE A 743 -8.33 14.31 27.36
C PHE A 743 -8.04 15.53 28.25
N LEU A 744 -7.00 16.31 27.91
CA LEU A 744 -6.57 17.49 28.65
C LEU A 744 -7.24 18.78 28.14
N THR A 745 -8.46 19.04 28.60
CA THR A 745 -9.15 20.31 28.37
C THR A 745 -8.90 21.30 29.51
N LYS A 746 -9.06 22.60 29.24
CA LYS A 746 -8.93 23.65 30.27
C LYS A 746 -9.90 23.40 31.43
N ASP A 747 -11.17 23.14 31.10
CA ASP A 747 -12.21 22.86 32.08
C ASP A 747 -11.90 21.64 32.97
N SER A 748 -11.26 20.60 32.42
CA SER A 748 -10.90 19.40 33.19
C SER A 748 -9.83 19.69 34.24
N LEU A 749 -8.92 20.61 33.94
CA LEU A 749 -7.81 20.99 34.82
C LEU A 749 -8.21 22.04 35.84
N GLU A 750 -9.04 23.02 35.46
CA GLU A 750 -9.56 24.04 36.38
C GLU A 750 -10.48 23.44 37.43
N ASN A 751 -11.25 22.40 37.07
CA ASN A 751 -12.17 21.72 37.98
C ASN A 751 -11.55 20.52 38.73
N ASP A 752 -10.23 20.30 38.62
CA ASP A 752 -9.50 19.15 39.19
C ASP A 752 -10.25 17.82 39.03
N SER A 753 -10.45 17.43 37.76
CA SER A 753 -11.23 16.23 37.43
C SER A 753 -10.62 14.97 38.07
N SER A 754 -11.48 14.15 38.69
CA SER A 754 -11.11 12.83 39.25
C SER A 754 -10.44 11.86 38.26
N LEU A 755 -10.52 12.15 36.96
CA LEU A 755 -9.94 11.35 35.88
C LEU A 755 -8.48 11.72 35.57
N LEU A 756 -7.95 12.85 36.03
CA LEU A 756 -6.59 13.30 35.74
C LEU A 756 -5.46 12.29 36.07
N PRO A 757 -5.57 11.39 37.06
CA PRO A 757 -4.54 10.38 37.31
C PRO A 757 -4.23 9.47 36.10
N TYR A 758 -5.19 9.26 35.19
CA TYR A 758 -4.98 8.44 33.99
C TYR A 758 -3.88 8.98 33.07
N VAL A 759 -3.58 10.29 33.11
CA VAL A 759 -2.51 10.94 32.33
C VAL A 759 -1.15 10.30 32.59
N LEU A 760 -0.90 9.83 33.82
CA LEU A 760 0.36 9.18 34.18
C LEU A 760 0.57 7.85 33.45
N SER A 761 -0.48 7.21 32.93
CA SER A 761 -0.37 5.97 32.15
C SER A 761 -0.29 6.22 30.63
N TRP A 762 -0.43 7.47 30.18
CA TRP A 762 -0.54 7.79 28.77
C TRP A 762 0.76 7.54 28.01
N LYS A 763 0.66 7.17 26.73
CA LYS A 763 1.80 7.11 25.80
C LYS A 763 2.53 8.46 25.78
N ARG A 764 3.86 8.42 25.59
CA ARG A 764 4.68 9.64 25.47
C ARG A 764 4.23 10.52 24.28
N CYS A 765 4.12 11.82 24.51
CA CYS A 765 3.87 12.83 23.48
C CYS A 765 5.19 13.47 23.00
N SER A 766 5.11 14.40 22.03
CA SER A 766 6.30 15.12 21.56
C SER A 766 6.88 16.06 22.64
N PRO A 767 8.20 16.37 22.61
CA PRO A 767 8.82 17.31 23.55
C PRO A 767 8.13 18.67 23.56
N VAL A 768 7.71 19.17 22.40
CA VAL A 768 6.97 20.44 22.27
C VAL A 768 5.63 20.39 23.01
N LYS A 769 4.89 19.28 22.92
CA LYS A 769 3.63 19.12 23.66
C LYS A 769 3.88 18.95 25.16
N ALA A 770 4.95 18.25 25.56
CA ALA A 770 5.32 18.15 26.97
C ALA A 770 5.68 19.52 27.56
N LEU A 771 6.45 20.34 26.84
CA LEU A 771 6.80 21.70 27.26
C LEU A 771 5.58 22.61 27.37
N SER A 772 4.57 22.46 26.51
CA SER A 772 3.35 23.27 26.62
C SER A 772 2.49 22.94 27.86
N LEU A 773 2.65 21.75 28.46
CA LEU A 773 2.01 21.41 29.73
C LEU A 773 2.71 22.07 30.94
N LEU A 774 3.93 22.56 30.77
CA LEU A 774 4.70 23.28 31.80
C LEU A 774 4.48 24.80 31.75
N CYS A 775 3.70 25.28 30.77
CA CYS A 775 3.47 26.71 30.53
C CYS A 775 2.00 27.08 30.80
N PRO A 776 1.70 27.91 31.82
CA PRO A 776 0.34 28.33 32.17
C PRO A 776 -0.40 29.08 31.05
N ARG A 777 0.33 29.70 30.12
CA ARG A 777 -0.26 30.47 29.00
C ARG A 777 -1.07 29.59 28.04
N THR A 778 -0.72 28.32 27.92
CA THR A 778 -1.41 27.38 27.05
C THR A 778 -2.48 26.61 27.81
N ILE A 779 -2.11 26.03 28.95
CA ILE A 779 -2.95 25.15 29.75
C ILE A 779 -2.62 25.43 31.24
N PRO A 780 -3.61 25.46 32.15
CA PRO A 780 -3.34 25.57 33.59
C PRO A 780 -2.37 24.48 34.07
N THR A 781 -1.36 24.87 34.84
CA THR A 781 -0.36 23.94 35.37
C THR A 781 -0.96 23.10 36.48
N HIS A 782 -0.81 21.78 36.37
CA HIS A 782 -1.30 20.81 37.36
C HIS A 782 -0.16 19.84 37.75
N PRO A 783 -0.04 19.40 39.02
CA PRO A 783 1.03 18.50 39.44
C PRO A 783 1.14 17.22 38.59
N LEU A 784 0.00 16.62 38.24
CA LEU A 784 -0.04 15.38 37.43
C LEU A 784 0.40 15.61 35.98
N THR A 785 0.04 16.74 35.38
CA THR A 785 0.44 17.07 34.01
C THR A 785 1.93 17.43 33.96
N ALA A 786 2.46 18.12 34.99
CA ALA A 786 3.87 18.40 35.14
C ALA A 786 4.71 17.11 35.32
N GLN A 787 4.26 16.16 36.14
CA GLN A 787 4.91 14.85 36.29
C GLN A 787 4.95 14.09 34.97
N TYR A 788 3.82 14.06 34.24
CA TYR A 788 3.77 13.45 32.92
C TYR A 788 4.75 14.13 31.95
N ALA A 789 4.77 15.46 31.89
CA ALA A 789 5.67 16.21 31.01
C ALA A 789 7.14 15.93 31.30
N VAL A 790 7.55 15.95 32.58
CA VAL A 790 8.93 15.61 32.99
C VAL A 790 9.28 14.17 32.66
N ARG A 791 8.36 13.22 32.85
CA ARG A 791 8.55 11.82 32.43
C ARG A 791 8.77 11.70 30.92
N VAL A 792 7.98 12.42 30.13
CA VAL A 792 8.12 12.45 28.66
C VAL A 792 9.49 13.00 28.27
N LEU A 793 9.88 14.18 28.77
CA LEU A 793 11.19 14.79 28.48
C LEU A 793 12.35 13.89 28.92
N SER A 794 12.23 13.20 30.05
CA SER A 794 13.23 12.26 30.55
C SER A 794 13.38 10.99 29.70
N SER A 795 12.38 10.67 28.86
CA SER A 795 12.39 9.50 27.98
C SER A 795 13.11 9.74 26.64
N TYR A 796 13.41 11.00 26.31
CA TYR A 796 14.14 11.38 25.10
C TYR A 796 15.65 11.41 25.34
N PRO A 797 16.48 11.20 24.31
CA PRO A 797 17.93 11.34 24.44
C PRO A 797 18.31 12.80 24.73
N SER A 798 19.47 13.00 25.37
CA SER A 798 19.97 14.31 25.78
C SER A 798 20.06 15.31 24.61
N GLU A 799 20.31 14.82 23.39
CA GLU A 799 20.42 15.61 22.16
C GLU A 799 19.09 16.24 21.73
N ALA A 800 18.00 15.49 21.84
CA ALA A 800 16.66 15.99 21.56
C ALA A 800 16.24 17.06 22.58
N VAL A 801 16.69 16.92 23.84
CA VAL A 801 16.44 17.93 24.89
C VAL A 801 17.35 19.15 24.72
N LEU A 802 18.60 18.97 24.26
CA LEU A 802 19.55 20.04 23.96
C LEU A 802 18.94 21.08 23.02
N PHE A 803 18.20 20.61 22.00
CA PHE A 803 17.50 21.47 21.06
C PHE A 803 16.49 22.42 21.75
N TYR A 804 15.88 22.02 22.87
CA TYR A 804 14.84 22.77 23.58
C TYR A 804 15.31 23.47 24.87
N ILE A 805 16.63 23.57 25.12
CA ILE A 805 17.18 24.26 26.29
C ILE A 805 16.62 25.68 26.49
N PRO A 806 16.52 26.55 25.47
CA PRO A 806 15.96 27.89 25.66
C PRO A 806 14.54 27.87 26.25
N GLN A 807 13.69 26.97 25.77
CA GLN A 807 12.31 26.82 26.25
C GLN A 807 12.28 26.20 27.66
N LEU A 808 13.18 25.27 27.95
CA LEU A 808 13.25 24.60 29.25
C LEU A 808 13.67 25.58 30.36
N VAL A 809 14.65 26.45 30.10
CA VAL A 809 15.05 27.51 31.03
C VAL A 809 13.88 28.46 31.26
N GLN A 810 13.16 28.87 30.20
CA GLN A 810 11.98 29.73 30.35
C GLN A 810 10.84 29.07 31.14
N ALA A 811 10.66 27.75 31.04
CA ALA A 811 9.65 27.03 31.80
C ALA A 811 9.85 27.13 33.33
N THR A 812 11.07 27.43 33.80
CA THR A 812 11.33 27.65 35.24
C THR A 812 10.63 28.90 35.81
N ARG A 813 10.19 29.83 34.95
CA ARG A 813 9.41 31.02 35.33
C ARG A 813 8.13 30.66 36.08
N TRP A 814 7.51 29.53 35.69
CA TRP A 814 6.23 29.06 36.22
C TRP A 814 6.37 27.76 37.05
N ASP A 815 7.60 27.37 37.40
CA ASP A 815 7.88 26.13 38.13
C ASP A 815 7.80 26.35 39.66
N ASP A 816 6.59 26.58 40.14
CA ASP A 816 6.34 26.77 41.58
C ASP A 816 6.49 25.45 42.37
N LEU A 817 6.21 24.31 41.73
CA LEU A 817 6.30 22.97 42.33
C LEU A 817 7.71 22.35 42.25
N GLY A 818 8.62 22.92 41.47
CA GLY A 818 10.01 22.47 41.36
C GLY A 818 10.26 21.27 40.44
N PHE A 819 9.28 20.84 39.64
CA PHE A 819 9.42 19.70 38.72
C PHE A 819 10.43 19.98 37.60
N VAL A 820 10.41 21.20 37.05
CA VAL A 820 11.32 21.59 35.96
C VAL A 820 12.74 21.76 36.49
N LYS A 821 12.90 22.40 37.65
CA LYS A 821 14.19 22.55 38.33
C LYS A 821 14.85 21.20 38.61
N GLU A 822 14.09 20.22 39.10
CA GLU A 822 14.62 18.89 39.39
C GLU A 822 14.97 18.10 38.12
N PHE A 823 14.16 18.24 37.07
CA PHE A 823 14.48 17.68 35.76
C PHE A 823 15.79 18.27 35.19
N ILE A 824 15.98 19.58 35.26
CA ILE A 824 17.21 20.27 34.82
C ILE A 824 18.43 19.75 35.59
N LYS A 825 18.33 19.59 36.92
CA LYS A 825 19.40 18.99 37.74
C LYS A 825 19.68 17.54 37.35
N THR A 826 18.65 16.79 36.99
CA THR A 826 18.80 15.38 36.59
C THR A 826 19.49 15.27 35.24
N ILE A 827 19.09 16.08 34.25
CA ILE A 827 19.65 15.99 32.90
C ILE A 827 21.07 16.59 32.78
N SER A 828 21.37 17.62 33.56
CA SER A 828 22.73 18.17 33.66
C SER A 828 23.75 17.16 34.21
N LYS A 829 23.31 16.22 35.06
CA LYS A 829 24.16 15.09 35.51
C LYS A 829 24.36 14.01 34.45
N LYS A 830 23.49 13.94 33.43
CA LYS A 830 23.57 12.92 32.37
C LYS A 830 24.51 13.31 31.23
N SER A 831 24.68 14.61 30.96
CA SER A 831 25.51 15.12 29.86
C SER A 831 26.15 16.44 30.25
N ASN A 832 27.48 16.49 30.13
CA ASN A 832 28.25 17.69 30.46
C ASN A 832 27.99 18.83 29.45
N LEU A 833 27.81 18.50 28.16
CA LEU A 833 27.49 19.49 27.13
C LEU A 833 26.11 20.12 27.36
N VAL A 834 25.12 19.32 27.76
CA VAL A 834 23.81 19.84 28.15
C VAL A 834 23.93 20.75 29.38
N ALA A 835 24.74 20.38 30.37
CA ALA A 835 25.01 21.24 31.53
C ALA A 835 25.65 22.58 31.13
N HIS A 836 26.66 22.57 30.25
CA HIS A 836 27.32 23.79 29.76
C HIS A 836 26.34 24.72 29.04
N GLN A 837 25.52 24.16 28.13
CA GLN A 837 24.53 24.92 27.35
C GLN A 837 23.40 25.46 28.24
N LEU A 838 23.00 24.71 29.27
CA LEU A 838 22.08 25.20 30.31
C LEU A 838 22.68 26.37 31.07
N ILE A 839 23.94 26.31 31.48
CA ILE A 839 24.62 27.39 32.20
C ILE A 839 24.67 28.66 31.33
N TRP A 840 25.13 28.56 30.08
CA TRP A 840 25.14 29.71 29.15
C TRP A 840 23.75 30.32 28.99
N ASN A 841 22.73 29.49 28.78
CA ASN A 841 21.36 29.98 28.62
C ASN A 841 20.80 30.62 29.90
N MET A 842 21.13 30.08 31.07
CA MET A 842 20.76 30.67 32.37
C MET A 842 21.45 32.01 32.58
N GLU A 843 22.76 32.12 32.33
CA GLU A 843 23.51 33.37 32.47
C GLU A 843 22.92 34.48 31.59
N THR A 844 22.57 34.16 30.33
CA THR A 844 21.92 35.13 29.44
C THR A 844 20.51 35.54 29.91
N ASN A 845 19.75 34.65 30.56
CA ASN A 845 18.38 34.93 30.99
C ASN A 845 18.23 35.45 32.43
N MET A 846 19.33 35.55 33.18
CA MET A 846 19.33 36.22 34.48
C MET A 846 19.13 37.73 34.37
N PHE A 847 19.48 38.32 33.22
CA PHE A 847 19.44 39.77 33.00
C PHE A 847 18.57 40.13 31.80
N THR A 848 17.93 41.31 31.86
CA THR A 848 17.09 41.82 30.78
C THR A 848 17.87 42.64 29.77
N ASP A 849 18.91 43.33 30.23
CA ASP A 849 19.75 44.22 29.43
C ASP A 849 20.97 43.52 28.82
N GLU A 850 21.59 44.18 27.84
CA GLU A 850 22.77 43.68 27.13
C GLU A 850 24.06 43.81 27.97
N GLU A 851 24.05 44.63 29.01
CA GLU A 851 25.21 44.94 29.86
C GLU A 851 25.23 44.13 31.17
N GLY A 852 24.15 43.40 31.47
CA GLY A 852 24.03 42.56 32.66
C GLY A 852 23.85 43.35 33.96
N LEU A 853 23.28 44.54 33.88
CA LEU A 853 23.03 45.44 35.02
C LEU A 853 21.60 45.28 35.55
N GLU A 854 20.62 45.06 34.66
CA GLU A 854 19.21 44.92 34.99
C GLU A 854 18.85 43.45 35.18
N LYS A 855 18.58 43.06 36.43
CA LYS A 855 18.18 41.70 36.79
C LYS A 855 16.75 41.43 36.35
N ASP A 856 16.48 40.25 35.77
CA ASP A 856 15.10 39.82 35.50
C ASP A 856 14.37 39.59 36.84
N PRO A 857 13.23 40.28 37.07
CA PRO A 857 12.54 40.28 38.36
C PRO A 857 11.95 38.92 38.74
N GLU A 858 11.69 38.03 37.77
CA GLU A 858 11.09 36.73 38.01
C GLU A 858 12.11 35.59 37.91
N MET A 859 13.09 35.70 37.03
CA MET A 859 14.02 34.63 36.69
C MET A 859 15.28 34.64 37.54
N TYR A 860 15.80 35.81 37.92
CA TYR A 860 17.11 35.93 38.58
C TYR A 860 17.20 35.06 39.84
N GLU A 861 16.28 35.26 40.80
CA GLU A 861 16.25 34.52 42.07
C GLU A 861 15.97 33.01 41.88
N ARG A 862 15.29 32.62 40.80
CA ARG A 862 15.00 31.22 40.49
C ARG A 862 16.18 30.50 39.83
N LEU A 863 16.96 31.19 38.99
CA LEU A 863 18.05 30.63 38.22
C LEU A 863 19.38 30.57 38.98
N VAL A 864 19.68 31.54 39.85
CA VAL A 864 20.91 31.54 40.68
C VAL A 864 21.12 30.22 41.44
N PRO A 865 20.17 29.73 42.27
CA PRO A 865 20.37 28.49 43.02
C PRO A 865 20.44 27.26 42.10
N LEU A 866 19.74 27.29 40.96
CA LEU A 866 19.75 26.20 39.99
C LEU A 866 21.12 26.10 39.30
N ARG A 867 21.67 27.24 38.87
CA ARG A 867 23.01 27.34 38.31
C ARG A 867 24.06 26.85 39.30
N GLN A 868 24.04 27.34 40.54
CA GLN A 868 24.97 26.91 41.59
C GLN A 868 24.86 25.40 41.85
N ALA A 869 23.66 24.84 41.82
CA ALA A 869 23.46 23.39 41.97
C ALA A 869 24.09 22.58 40.82
N ILE A 870 24.04 23.09 39.58
CA ILE A 870 24.70 22.45 38.43
C ILE A 870 26.23 22.56 38.55
N GLU A 871 26.75 23.75 38.84
CA GLU A 871 28.19 23.99 38.99
C GLU A 871 28.81 23.17 40.13
N ASN A 872 28.09 23.02 41.25
CA ASN A 872 28.50 22.18 42.37
C ASN A 872 28.35 20.68 42.06
N GLY A 873 27.47 20.31 41.13
CA GLY A 873 27.31 18.95 40.64
C GLY A 873 28.45 18.49 39.73
N LEU A 874 29.12 19.42 39.03
CA LEU A 874 30.30 19.13 38.22
C LEU A 874 31.51 18.90 39.12
N SER A 875 32.16 17.74 39.01
CA SER A 875 33.34 17.39 39.81
C SER A 875 34.44 16.73 38.97
N GLY A 876 35.67 16.69 39.49
CA GLY A 876 36.81 16.05 38.84
C GLY A 876 37.10 16.59 37.43
N ALA A 877 37.24 15.67 36.48
CA ALA A 877 37.50 15.97 35.07
C ALA A 877 36.40 16.80 34.40
N ALA A 878 35.13 16.62 34.78
CA ALA A 878 34.01 17.38 34.22
C ALA A 878 34.07 18.86 34.61
N LYS A 879 34.48 19.17 35.85
CA LYS A 879 34.67 20.57 36.29
C LYS A 879 35.86 21.23 35.60
N LYS A 880 36.98 20.50 35.43
CA LYS A 880 38.12 20.97 34.64
C LYS A 880 37.72 21.28 33.20
N PHE A 881 36.93 20.40 32.58
CA PHE A 881 36.42 20.58 31.22
C PHE A 881 35.55 21.84 31.10
N TYR A 882 34.58 22.01 32.01
CA TYR A 882 33.74 23.21 32.09
C TYR A 882 34.57 24.50 32.21
N THR A 883 35.50 24.56 33.18
CA THR A 883 36.30 25.76 33.42
C THR A 883 37.16 26.10 32.21
N ARG A 884 37.80 25.09 31.59
CA ARG A 884 38.60 25.26 30.36
C ARG A 884 37.76 25.84 29.22
N GLU A 885 36.61 25.25 28.95
CA GLU A 885 35.71 25.65 27.86
C GLU A 885 35.26 27.11 28.02
N PHE A 886 34.77 27.47 29.22
CA PHE A 886 34.28 28.81 29.51
C PHE A 886 35.41 29.85 29.49
N ASP A 887 36.57 29.55 30.07
CA ASP A 887 37.70 30.48 30.09
C ASP A 887 38.28 30.73 28.70
N PHE A 888 38.38 29.68 27.87
CA PHE A 888 38.86 29.82 26.49
C PHE A 888 37.95 30.71 25.67
N PHE A 889 36.65 30.41 25.60
CA PHE A 889 35.73 31.21 24.79
C PHE A 889 35.45 32.59 25.37
N LYS A 890 35.58 32.79 26.68
CA LYS A 890 35.55 34.14 27.27
C LYS A 890 36.69 35.00 26.74
N LYS A 891 37.92 34.47 26.64
CA LYS A 891 39.07 35.19 26.05
C LYS A 891 38.86 35.48 24.55
N VAL A 892 38.35 34.51 23.81
CA VAL A 892 38.01 34.67 22.39
C VAL A 892 36.97 35.77 22.21
N THR A 893 35.86 35.73 22.95
CA THR A 893 34.80 36.71 22.76
C THR A 893 35.18 38.12 23.22
N GLN A 894 36.03 38.26 24.24
CA GLN A 894 36.58 39.55 24.69
C GLN A 894 37.34 40.31 23.60
N VAL A 895 37.86 39.64 22.58
CA VAL A 895 38.49 40.31 21.42
C VAL A 895 37.51 41.29 20.76
N SER A 896 36.21 40.95 20.65
CA SER A 896 35.20 41.85 20.08
C SER A 896 35.03 43.12 20.92
N GLY A 897 35.09 43.00 22.24
CA GLY A 897 35.07 44.13 23.16
C GLY A 897 36.30 45.03 23.01
N LYS A 898 37.50 44.44 22.96
CA LYS A 898 38.77 45.18 22.81
C LYS A 898 38.85 45.96 21.50
N ILE A 899 38.35 45.40 20.40
CA ILE A 899 38.44 46.05 19.08
C ILE A 899 37.38 47.14 18.85
N LYS A 900 36.40 47.28 19.76
CA LYS A 900 35.30 48.27 19.67
C LYS A 900 35.82 49.70 19.70
N GLU A 901 36.88 49.96 20.47
CA GLU A 901 37.49 51.29 20.66
C GLU A 901 38.23 51.80 19.41
N TYR A 902 38.65 50.90 18.52
CA TYR A 902 39.38 51.27 17.30
C TYR A 902 38.43 51.72 16.18
N PRO A 903 38.78 52.74 15.39
CA PRO A 903 37.95 53.22 14.28
C PRO A 903 37.80 52.16 13.18
N LYS A 904 36.68 52.20 12.45
CA LYS A 904 36.38 51.27 11.35
C LYS A 904 37.49 51.34 10.27
N GLY A 905 37.81 50.21 9.66
CA GLY A 905 38.83 50.09 8.62
C GLY A 905 40.07 49.29 9.04
N GLN A 906 41.23 49.63 8.47
CA GLN A 906 42.46 48.83 8.58
C GLN A 906 43.04 48.77 10.01
N GLN A 907 42.85 49.83 10.80
CA GLN A 907 43.31 49.88 12.19
C GLN A 907 42.61 48.84 13.07
N ARG A 908 41.27 48.74 12.97
CA ARG A 908 40.49 47.70 13.67
C ARG A 908 40.83 46.29 13.20
N LYS A 909 41.07 46.10 11.90
CA LYS A 909 41.51 44.79 11.36
C LYS A 909 42.86 44.37 11.93
N THR A 910 43.83 45.29 11.98
CA THR A 910 45.16 45.02 12.53
C THR A 910 45.10 44.74 14.03
N ALA A 911 44.28 45.49 14.77
CA ALA A 911 44.04 45.24 16.20
C ALA A 911 43.38 43.87 16.45
N CYS A 912 42.42 43.47 15.62
CA CYS A 912 41.77 42.17 15.69
C CYS A 912 42.75 41.00 15.47
N VAL A 913 43.59 41.08 14.43
CA VAL A 913 44.61 40.05 14.18
C VAL A 913 45.62 39.97 15.32
N LYS A 914 46.09 41.11 15.85
CA LYS A 914 47.00 41.14 17.02
C LYS A 914 46.36 40.49 18.25
N ALA A 915 45.11 40.86 18.55
CA ALA A 915 44.38 40.29 19.67
C ALA A 915 44.10 38.78 19.50
N LEU A 916 43.93 38.29 18.26
CA LEU A 916 43.76 36.87 17.95
C LEU A 916 45.08 36.09 18.08
N GLN A 917 46.21 36.70 17.75
CA GLN A 917 47.55 36.12 17.92
C GLN A 917 47.93 35.91 19.40
N GLU A 918 47.40 36.75 20.29
CA GLU A 918 47.59 36.61 21.74
C GLU A 918 46.83 35.40 22.35
N ILE A 919 45.88 34.82 21.61
CA ILE A 919 45.08 33.69 22.11
C ILE A 919 45.89 32.38 21.99
N VAL A 920 46.15 31.77 23.15
CA VAL A 920 46.69 30.40 23.24
C VAL A 920 45.54 29.40 23.17
N LEU A 921 45.67 28.42 22.28
CA LEU A 921 44.69 27.36 22.12
C LEU A 921 44.64 26.48 23.37
N GLN A 922 43.44 26.20 23.86
CA GLN A 922 43.23 25.19 24.89
C GLN A 922 42.62 23.95 24.22
N HIS A 923 43.41 22.88 24.18
CA HIS A 923 43.00 21.62 23.56
C HIS A 923 41.85 20.95 24.32
N GLY A 924 41.04 20.16 23.60
CA GLY A 924 39.89 19.46 24.17
C GLY A 924 38.64 20.34 24.33
N CYS A 925 38.61 21.54 23.76
CA CYS A 925 37.43 22.42 23.72
C CYS A 925 36.59 22.19 22.46
N TYR A 926 35.31 22.55 22.50
CA TYR A 926 34.40 22.48 21.35
C TYR A 926 33.90 23.86 20.97
N LEU A 927 33.29 24.04 19.80
CA LEU A 927 32.74 25.35 19.46
C LEU A 927 31.38 25.55 20.16
N PRO A 928 31.13 26.62 20.95
CA PRO A 928 29.85 26.80 21.66
C PRO A 928 28.63 26.77 20.75
N SER A 929 28.75 27.33 19.54
CA SER A 929 27.70 27.32 18.50
C SER A 929 27.56 25.96 17.81
N ASN A 930 28.53 25.05 17.92
CA ASN A 930 28.46 23.71 17.37
C ASN A 930 29.03 22.66 18.34
N PRO A 931 28.20 22.14 19.27
CA PRO A 931 28.60 21.11 20.24
C PRO A 931 29.00 19.76 19.64
N GLU A 932 28.99 19.61 18.31
CA GLU A 932 29.48 18.44 17.57
C GLU A 932 30.87 18.68 16.97
N ALA A 933 31.51 19.83 17.21
CA ALA A 933 32.79 20.18 16.60
C ALA A 933 33.88 20.39 17.65
N LEU A 934 34.85 19.47 17.68
CA LEU A 934 36.06 19.59 18.50
C LEU A 934 37.04 20.57 17.85
N VAL A 935 37.56 21.52 18.62
CA VAL A 935 38.55 22.49 18.14
C VAL A 935 39.94 21.87 18.15
N LEU A 936 40.58 21.81 16.99
CA LEU A 936 41.94 21.32 16.79
C LEU A 936 42.96 22.45 16.69
N ASP A 937 42.61 23.55 16.01
CA ASP A 937 43.48 24.73 15.85
C ASP A 937 42.67 26.01 15.56
N ILE A 938 43.33 27.17 15.64
CA ILE A 938 42.80 28.50 15.32
C ILE A 938 43.71 29.21 14.30
N ASP A 939 43.11 29.70 13.22
CA ASP A 939 43.80 30.52 12.23
C ASP A 939 43.97 31.94 12.77
N ARG A 940 45.15 32.20 13.34
CA ARG A 940 45.52 33.49 13.96
C ARG A 940 45.59 34.65 12.96
N THR A 941 45.57 34.36 11.65
CA THR A 941 45.56 35.39 10.60
C THR A 941 44.16 35.70 10.06
N SER A 942 43.16 34.89 10.41
CA SER A 942 41.79 34.99 9.88
C SER A 942 40.96 36.15 10.42
N GLY A 943 41.40 36.78 11.52
CA GLY A 943 40.66 37.81 12.25
C GLY A 943 40.15 38.94 11.36
N THR A 944 38.84 38.95 11.08
CA THR A 944 38.22 39.94 10.18
C THR A 944 37.04 40.63 10.86
N PRO A 945 37.14 41.92 11.25
CA PRO A 945 36.03 42.66 11.82
C PRO A 945 34.97 42.97 10.75
N MET A 946 33.70 42.83 11.10
CA MET A 946 32.58 43.13 10.21
C MET A 946 32.37 44.64 10.09
N GLN A 947 32.35 45.15 8.85
CA GLN A 947 32.42 46.58 8.54
C GLN A 947 31.13 47.37 8.86
N SER A 948 29.97 46.70 8.85
CA SER A 948 28.64 47.32 8.97
C SER A 948 28.14 47.47 10.42
N ALA A 949 28.76 46.85 11.41
CA ALA A 949 28.22 46.76 12.77
C ALA A 949 28.87 47.74 13.76
N ALA A 950 28.04 48.48 14.50
CA ALA A 950 28.49 49.42 15.55
C ALA A 950 29.18 48.70 16.73
N LYS A 951 28.75 47.46 17.01
CA LYS A 951 29.22 46.62 18.12
C LYS A 951 30.48 45.79 17.79
N ALA A 952 31.13 46.04 16.65
CA ALA A 952 32.40 45.43 16.22
C ALA A 952 32.53 43.89 16.37
N PRO A 953 31.59 43.08 15.83
CA PRO A 953 31.77 41.64 15.73
C PRO A 953 32.91 41.31 14.77
N TYR A 954 33.56 40.15 14.97
CA TYR A 954 34.65 39.69 14.13
C TYR A 954 34.52 38.20 13.79
N LEU A 955 35.06 37.83 12.63
CA LEU A 955 35.11 36.46 12.15
C LEU A 955 36.49 35.85 12.45
N ALA A 956 36.49 34.64 12.99
CA ALA A 956 37.67 33.80 13.17
C ALA A 956 37.43 32.40 12.62
N ARG A 957 38.48 31.75 12.12
CA ARG A 957 38.43 30.40 11.56
C ARG A 957 39.12 29.42 12.50
N PHE A 958 38.46 28.30 12.74
CA PHE A 958 38.93 27.20 13.57
C PHE A 958 39.06 25.95 12.72
N LYS A 959 40.14 25.20 12.90
CA LYS A 959 40.24 23.84 12.38
C LYS A 959 39.48 22.96 13.36
N VAL A 960 38.43 22.30 12.89
CA VAL A 960 37.56 21.48 13.72
C VAL A 960 37.45 20.06 13.18
N ARG A 961 37.16 19.11 14.06
CA ARG A 961 36.78 17.76 13.69
C ARG A 961 35.33 17.51 14.10
N ARG A 962 34.52 16.98 13.19
CA ARG A 962 33.14 16.60 13.51
C ARG A 962 33.14 15.33 14.36
N LEU A 963 32.48 15.39 15.51
CA LEU A 963 32.29 14.27 16.43
C LEU A 963 30.82 14.27 16.91
N GLY A 964 30.29 13.10 17.28
CA GLY A 964 29.00 13.05 17.97
C GLY A 964 29.06 13.66 19.37
N ILE A 965 27.92 14.01 19.96
CA ILE A 965 27.84 14.65 21.30
C ILE A 965 28.51 13.76 22.36
N ASN A 966 28.20 12.46 22.36
CA ASN A 966 28.78 11.51 23.32
C ASN A 966 30.29 11.34 23.13
N GLN A 967 30.74 11.22 21.89
CA GLN A 967 32.17 11.07 21.56
C GLN A 967 32.98 12.33 21.92
N LEU A 968 32.37 13.51 21.77
CA LEU A 968 32.99 14.77 22.15
C LEU A 968 33.13 14.86 23.67
N GLU A 969 32.11 14.48 24.43
CA GLU A 969 32.18 14.43 25.90
C GLU A 969 33.28 13.49 26.38
N GLU A 970 33.35 12.28 25.82
CA GLU A 970 34.38 11.30 26.13
C GLU A 970 35.78 11.88 25.93
N LYS A 971 36.05 12.49 24.75
CA LYS A 971 37.36 13.11 24.47
C LYS A 971 37.65 14.34 25.33
N GLY A 972 36.64 15.15 25.63
CA GLY A 972 36.77 16.33 26.48
C GLY A 972 37.16 15.97 27.92
N ILE A 973 36.57 14.88 28.44
CA ILE A 973 36.88 14.30 29.76
C ILE A 973 38.26 13.63 29.73
N GLU A 974 38.54 12.76 28.76
CA GLU A 974 39.81 12.02 28.67
C GLU A 974 41.02 12.96 28.62
N TYR A 975 40.92 14.06 27.85
CA TYR A 975 41.95 15.09 27.84
C TYR A 975 42.09 15.79 29.21
N SER A 976 41.01 15.94 29.96
CA SER A 976 41.05 16.56 31.30
C SER A 976 41.66 15.65 32.37
N GLU A 977 41.74 14.34 32.11
CA GLU A 977 42.38 13.35 32.97
C GLU A 977 43.87 13.17 32.66
N LYS A 978 44.21 13.08 31.37
CA LYS A 978 45.58 12.78 30.92
C LYS A 978 46.42 14.01 30.59
N GLU A 979 45.76 15.13 30.26
CA GLU A 979 46.39 16.38 29.77
C GLU A 979 47.38 16.14 28.61
N ASP A 980 47.11 15.10 27.80
CA ASP A 980 47.95 14.64 26.70
C ASP A 980 47.32 14.98 25.34
N GLU A 981 48.07 15.70 24.50
CA GLU A 981 47.65 16.10 23.15
C GLU A 981 47.45 14.89 22.21
N SER A 982 48.09 13.75 22.50
CA SER A 982 47.94 12.53 21.69
C SER A 982 46.52 11.96 21.73
N VAL A 983 45.74 12.26 22.78
CA VAL A 983 44.33 11.85 22.94
C VAL A 983 43.44 12.45 21.84
N ILE A 984 43.81 13.63 21.35
CA ILE A 984 43.07 14.36 20.33
C ILE A 984 43.55 13.98 18.93
N ALA A 985 44.80 13.53 18.79
CA ALA A 985 45.42 13.10 17.55
C ALA A 985 45.09 11.62 17.21
N ASN A 986 43.87 11.35 16.73
CA ASN A 986 43.59 10.08 16.03
C ASN A 986 44.04 10.18 14.56
N ASN A 987 44.57 9.10 14.00
CA ASN A 987 45.04 8.97 12.60
C ASN A 987 43.93 9.04 11.53
N ASP A 988 42.67 9.25 11.91
CA ASP A 988 41.54 9.32 10.99
C ASP A 988 41.19 10.78 10.69
N HIS A 989 41.74 11.30 9.58
CA HIS A 989 41.59 12.69 9.15
C HIS A 989 40.34 12.95 8.29
N SER A 990 39.48 11.95 8.08
CA SER A 990 38.38 12.00 7.10
C SER A 990 37.30 13.06 7.38
N ASP A 991 37.23 13.61 8.60
CA ASP A 991 36.20 14.58 9.05
C ASP A 991 36.77 15.91 9.60
N GLU A 992 37.99 16.29 9.21
CA GLU A 992 38.59 17.59 9.56
C GLU A 992 38.25 18.69 8.55
N TYR A 993 37.78 19.84 9.02
CA TYR A 993 37.48 20.99 8.16
C TYR A 993 37.67 22.32 8.90
N TRP A 994 37.80 23.41 8.14
CA TRP A 994 37.86 24.76 8.69
C TRP A 994 36.44 25.34 8.86
N GLN A 995 36.07 25.66 10.09
CA GLN A 995 34.80 26.32 10.42
C GLN A 995 35.07 27.79 10.77
N ALA A 996 34.38 28.70 10.09
CA ALA A 996 34.32 30.09 10.51
C ALA A 996 33.29 30.27 11.62
N ALA A 997 33.52 31.20 12.54
CA ALA A 997 32.56 31.64 13.53
C ALA A 997 32.71 33.15 13.77
N ILE A 998 31.59 33.82 14.03
CA ILE A 998 31.51 35.24 14.37
C ILE A 998 31.27 35.36 15.87
N PHE A 999 32.07 36.20 16.53
CA PHE A 999 31.93 36.53 17.94
C PHE A 999 31.45 37.97 18.08
N LYS A 1000 30.43 38.18 18.91
CA LYS A 1000 29.76 39.47 19.09
C LYS A 1000 29.58 39.77 20.58
N VAL A 1001 29.81 41.04 20.95
CA VAL A 1001 29.61 41.56 22.30
C VAL A 1001 28.69 42.77 22.26
N GLY A 1002 27.82 42.85 23.27
CA GLY A 1002 26.82 43.87 23.47
C GLY A 1002 25.58 43.72 22.61
N ASP A 1003 25.20 42.55 22.09
CA ASP A 1003 23.96 42.35 21.30
C ASP A 1003 23.16 41.13 21.74
N ASP A 1004 21.85 41.29 21.89
CA ASP A 1004 20.96 40.19 22.26
C ASP A 1004 20.58 39.30 21.07
N CYS A 1005 21.20 38.12 20.98
CA CYS A 1005 20.90 37.13 19.95
C CYS A 1005 19.86 36.08 20.35
N ARG A 1006 19.15 36.23 21.49
CA ARG A 1006 18.10 35.28 21.90
C ARG A 1006 16.96 35.20 20.87
N GLN A 1007 16.63 36.32 20.22
CA GLN A 1007 15.63 36.37 19.15
C GLN A 1007 16.08 35.56 17.93
N ASP A 1008 17.33 35.74 17.50
CA ASP A 1008 17.92 34.97 16.40
C ASP A 1008 17.96 33.47 16.71
N MET A 1009 18.34 33.10 17.94
CA MET A 1009 18.35 31.71 18.39
C MET A 1009 16.98 31.05 18.24
N LEU A 1010 15.91 31.73 18.66
CA LEU A 1010 14.54 31.22 18.53
C LEU A 1010 14.13 31.08 17.06
N ALA A 1011 14.39 32.09 16.24
CA ALA A 1011 14.05 32.06 14.82
C ALA A 1011 14.78 30.92 14.09
N LEU A 1012 16.08 30.74 14.35
CA LEU A 1012 16.90 29.70 13.73
C LEU A 1012 16.52 28.31 14.21
N GLN A 1013 16.14 28.15 15.48
CA GLN A 1013 15.59 26.89 15.98
C GLN A 1013 14.30 26.52 15.24
N VAL A 1014 13.41 27.48 14.97
CA VAL A 1014 12.19 27.23 14.18
C VAL A 1014 12.52 26.89 12.72
N ILE A 1015 13.48 27.59 12.10
CA ILE A 1015 13.96 27.28 10.75
C ILE A 1015 14.56 25.87 10.68
N GLU A 1016 15.31 25.46 11.70
CA GLU A 1016 15.86 24.11 11.80
C GLU A 1016 14.76 23.06 11.97
N LEU A 1017 13.73 23.35 12.75
CA LEU A 1017 12.54 22.50 12.85
C LEU A 1017 11.86 22.33 11.48
N PHE A 1018 11.71 23.42 10.71
CA PHE A 1018 11.19 23.34 9.34
C PHE A 1018 12.09 22.53 8.42
N GLN A 1019 13.42 22.62 8.56
CA GLN A 1019 14.34 21.78 7.80
C GLN A 1019 14.09 20.29 8.07
N TYR A 1020 13.90 19.89 9.34
CA TYR A 1020 13.55 18.50 9.68
C TYR A 1020 12.18 18.09 9.13
N ILE A 1021 11.17 18.96 9.22
CA ILE A 1021 9.83 18.71 8.67
C ILE A 1021 9.88 18.54 7.15
N PHE A 1022 10.56 19.42 6.42
CA PHE A 1022 10.67 19.37 4.96
C PHE A 1022 11.39 18.11 4.49
N ARG A 1023 12.51 17.75 5.14
CA ARG A 1023 13.24 16.51 4.83
C ARG A 1023 12.41 15.26 5.10
N GLN A 1024 11.68 15.22 6.23
CA GLN A 1024 10.79 14.10 6.54
C GLN A 1024 9.62 14.01 5.55
N ALA A 1025 9.06 15.14 5.14
CA ALA A 1025 8.02 15.21 4.12
C ALA A 1025 8.52 14.88 2.70
N GLY A 1026 9.85 14.80 2.49
CA GLY A 1026 10.46 14.58 1.19
C GLY A 1026 10.40 15.79 0.26
N LEU A 1027 10.27 16.99 0.81
CA LEU A 1027 10.29 18.25 0.06
C LEU A 1027 11.74 18.68 -0.18
N ASP A 1028 12.10 18.91 -1.44
CA ASP A 1028 13.44 19.37 -1.84
C ASP A 1028 13.59 20.88 -1.64
N LEU A 1029 13.56 21.30 -0.36
CA LEU A 1029 13.71 22.69 0.05
C LEU A 1029 15.04 22.87 0.77
N PHE A 1030 15.89 23.74 0.25
CA PHE A 1030 17.17 24.07 0.86
C PHE A 1030 16.99 25.10 1.98
N LEU A 1031 17.29 24.69 3.21
CA LEU A 1031 17.43 25.57 4.37
C LEU A 1031 18.81 25.36 4.97
N PHE A 1032 19.45 26.45 5.41
CA PHE A 1032 20.71 26.42 6.15
C PHE A 1032 20.56 27.15 7.49
N PRO A 1033 20.03 26.47 8.53
CA PRO A 1033 19.95 27.03 9.86
C PRO A 1033 21.36 27.03 10.47
N TYR A 1034 22.09 28.13 10.28
CA TYR A 1034 23.33 28.34 11.03
C TYR A 1034 23.02 28.43 12.52
N LYS A 1035 23.99 28.07 13.35
CA LYS A 1035 23.79 27.95 14.80
C LYS A 1035 24.22 29.21 15.50
N VAL A 1036 23.40 29.66 16.45
CA VAL A 1036 23.66 30.80 17.30
C VAL A 1036 23.53 30.34 18.75
N VAL A 1037 24.50 30.73 19.58
CA VAL A 1037 24.45 30.50 21.03
C VAL A 1037 24.82 31.81 21.73
N ALA A 1038 23.94 32.24 22.63
CA ALA A 1038 24.24 33.30 23.58
C ALA A 1038 25.02 32.69 24.75
N THR A 1039 26.20 33.23 25.04
CA THR A 1039 27.10 32.71 26.07
C THR A 1039 27.09 33.55 27.34
N SER A 1040 26.65 34.81 27.28
CA SER A 1040 26.43 35.70 28.42
C SER A 1040 25.42 36.80 28.02
N PRO A 1041 24.90 37.65 28.94
CA PRO A 1041 24.08 38.81 28.57
C PRO A 1041 24.79 39.68 27.53
N GLY A 1042 24.11 39.95 26.41
CA GLY A 1042 24.66 40.69 25.27
C GLY A 1042 25.83 40.01 24.55
N VAL A 1043 26.20 38.76 24.84
CA VAL A 1043 27.35 38.09 24.23
C VAL A 1043 26.92 36.85 23.45
N SER A 1044 27.34 36.76 22.19
CA SER A 1044 26.91 35.68 21.30
C SER A 1044 27.99 35.18 20.34
N ASN A 1045 27.86 33.89 20.01
CA ASN A 1045 28.70 33.17 19.04
C ASN A 1045 27.79 32.67 17.91
N ILE A 1046 28.12 33.04 16.67
CA ILE A 1046 27.35 32.73 15.46
C ILE A 1046 28.22 31.87 14.55
N ARG A 1047 27.70 30.76 14.05
CA ARG A 1047 28.38 29.84 13.13
C ARG A 1047 28.37 30.34 11.68
#